data_AF-V6LKF6-F1
#
_entry.id   AF-V6LKF6-F1
#
_cell.length_a   1.000
_cell.length_b   1.000
_cell.length_c   1.000
_cell.angle_alpha   90.00
_cell.angle_beta   90.00
_cell.angle_gamma   90.00
#
_symmetry.space_group_name_H-M   'P 1'
#
loop_
_entity.id
_entity.type
_entity.pdbx_description
1 polymer ?
#
loop_
_entity_poly.entity_id
_entity_poly.type
_entity_poly.pdbx_seq_one_letter_code
_entity_poly.pdbx_strand_id
1 'polypeptide(L)'
;MTCTTDADCGKGECVETKCECYTGYTGENCIQCAEQYISTRQGCLKPCTSKDCGRGYTCTAGILPGKQVCTCSVEHMDPTRGCLHCLGDLQVYDGICVSKTCFQGESLCSGHGICDFDCQCFNEYEGAQCQNCIEGSVKGPNGYCYRQCQDSVQGDHCFIFSQKCDSTLVSGSKLCICQDDNADLDHNCLTCNLGYSKTQQGCVVSSCVFEHKVCNGQGTCNAGVCTCNSGVNGNQCQLCNNSQEIMTQDGKCLPSACVDKLTQTECKGNGTCDMTLKACSCKEGHNGNLCANCDSGYVQSEGSCYKESCYVHKSDQFPCAGNGSCGQDGYCTCGPLSGGIHCEQCRIGFEQVNNGDCVPEECVVDKNQCNNQGHCEHHNNEFLCQCQVGYTQDSRCVDCTQGYQSIADECVSINCIGRASPLPCSGNGTCQVLDFVNDIEGCACQPGFIGRFCDDCDTEKGFSWTNNHTCANKACIGRDGYECAGNGECVHIYEQVFECRCQAGANGKFCHDCNEGFFKLREGKCVFESCISEAQECAGNGHCRQLGLSHRCICEGQFDSETNCKSCLGGYSLVGGRCQEGNGNKLSGGAIAGIVIGVLALLALIVLIVFVAIRRKPTGPSKAKSSATKDTVGGQRFI
;
A
#
# COMPACT_ATOMS: atom_id res chain seq x y z
N MET A 1 -0.29 54.28 -29.31
CA MET A 1 1.11 54.77 -29.35
C MET A 1 1.85 54.04 -30.49
N THR A 2 2.77 54.67 -31.23
CA THR A 2 3.59 53.96 -32.24
C THR A 2 4.83 53.37 -31.58
N CYS A 3 5.07 52.07 -31.74
CA CYS A 3 6.29 51.42 -31.27
C CYS A 3 7.40 51.48 -32.32
N THR A 4 8.65 51.48 -31.87
CA THR A 4 9.86 51.41 -32.72
C THR A 4 10.71 50.17 -32.45
N THR A 5 10.58 49.59 -31.26
CA THR A 5 11.24 48.35 -30.84
C THR A 5 10.31 47.54 -29.94
N ASP A 6 10.56 46.23 -29.77
CA ASP A 6 9.77 45.39 -28.86
C ASP A 6 9.81 45.86 -27.40
N ALA A 7 10.87 46.59 -27.02
CA ALA A 7 10.99 47.20 -25.70
C ALA A 7 9.89 48.25 -25.43
N ASP A 8 9.36 48.90 -26.47
CA ASP A 8 8.26 49.86 -26.36
C ASP A 8 6.92 49.18 -26.02
N CYS A 9 6.82 47.87 -26.27
CA CYS A 9 5.59 47.09 -26.17
C CYS A 9 5.43 46.29 -24.88
N GLY A 10 6.32 46.46 -23.89
CA GLY A 10 6.20 45.82 -22.58
C GLY A 10 6.12 44.29 -22.64
N LYS A 11 4.91 43.73 -22.68
CA LYS A 11 4.62 42.29 -22.86
C LYS A 11 3.93 42.02 -24.20
N GLY A 12 4.60 42.43 -25.28
CA GLY A 12 4.20 42.20 -26.66
C GLY A 12 5.36 42.43 -27.62
N GLU A 13 5.09 42.32 -28.92
CA GLU A 13 6.06 42.57 -30.00
C GLU A 13 5.62 43.77 -30.83
N CYS A 14 6.59 44.52 -31.36
CA CYS A 14 6.32 45.67 -32.21
C CYS A 14 6.17 45.24 -33.67
N VAL A 15 4.93 45.16 -34.15
CA VAL A 15 4.59 44.77 -35.51
C VAL A 15 4.02 45.98 -36.25
N GLU A 16 4.69 46.41 -37.32
CA GLU A 16 4.25 47.53 -38.17
C GLU A 16 3.91 48.81 -37.36
N THR A 17 4.74 49.15 -36.38
CA THR A 17 4.57 50.29 -35.45
C THR A 17 3.40 50.17 -34.46
N LYS A 18 2.77 49.01 -34.32
CA LYS A 18 1.79 48.71 -33.27
C LYS A 18 2.26 47.56 -32.40
N CYS A 19 1.91 47.62 -31.11
CA CYS A 19 2.19 46.52 -30.21
C CYS A 19 1.15 45.41 -30.36
N GLU A 20 1.60 44.21 -30.70
CA GLU A 20 0.82 42.98 -30.61
C GLU A 20 1.09 42.32 -29.26
N CYS A 21 0.07 42.30 -28.40
CA CYS A 21 0.22 41.83 -27.03
C CYS A 21 0.26 40.31 -26.94
N TYR A 22 1.16 39.80 -26.09
CA TYR A 22 1.16 38.38 -25.75
C TYR A 22 -0.14 38.00 -25.04
N THR A 23 -0.52 36.73 -25.18
CA THR A 23 -1.75 36.17 -24.59
C THR A 23 -1.87 36.52 -23.10
N GLY A 24 -2.97 37.18 -22.73
CA GLY A 24 -3.25 37.62 -21.37
C GLY A 24 -2.98 39.11 -21.11
N TYR A 25 -2.35 39.80 -22.05
CA TYR A 25 -2.07 41.24 -21.98
C TYR A 25 -2.91 42.01 -23.00
N THR A 26 -3.21 43.27 -22.68
CA THR A 26 -4.00 44.21 -23.50
C THR A 26 -3.49 45.64 -23.29
N GLY A 27 -4.07 46.58 -24.05
CA GLY A 27 -3.74 48.00 -24.03
C GLY A 27 -2.62 48.37 -25.00
N GLU A 28 -2.43 49.67 -25.22
CA GLU A 28 -1.54 50.18 -26.29
C GLU A 28 -0.06 49.77 -26.13
N ASN A 29 0.38 49.45 -24.91
CA ASN A 29 1.75 49.04 -24.60
C ASN A 29 1.80 47.65 -23.93
N CYS A 30 0.72 46.86 -24.01
CA CYS A 30 0.62 45.50 -23.48
C CYS A 30 1.04 45.33 -22.00
N ILE A 31 0.80 46.34 -21.17
CA ILE A 31 1.10 46.31 -19.73
C ILE A 31 -0.14 46.02 -18.86
N GLN A 32 -1.33 45.98 -19.45
CA GLN A 32 -2.58 45.71 -18.73
C GLN A 32 -2.99 44.26 -18.94
N CYS A 33 -3.60 43.63 -17.94
CA CYS A 33 -4.16 42.30 -18.10
C CYS A 33 -5.50 42.35 -18.84
N ALA A 34 -5.70 41.43 -19.78
CA ALA A 34 -7.02 41.24 -20.40
C ALA A 34 -8.05 40.83 -19.32
N GLU A 35 -9.34 41.12 -19.52
CA GLU A 35 -10.39 41.00 -18.47
C GLU A 35 -10.49 39.63 -17.79
N GLN A 36 -10.06 38.57 -18.47
CA GLN A 36 -10.05 37.18 -17.98
C GLN A 36 -8.75 36.75 -17.28
N TYR A 37 -7.79 37.68 -17.09
CA TYR A 37 -6.49 37.44 -16.46
C TYR A 37 -6.32 38.33 -15.22
N ILE A 38 -5.62 37.81 -14.22
CA ILE A 38 -5.37 38.49 -12.95
C ILE A 38 -3.94 39.00 -12.94
N SER A 39 -3.76 40.28 -12.62
CA SER A 39 -2.42 40.87 -12.46
C SER A 39 -1.74 40.30 -11.22
N THR A 40 -0.56 39.72 -11.41
CA THR A 40 0.31 39.20 -10.33
C THR A 40 1.71 39.79 -10.46
N ARG A 41 2.59 39.52 -9.48
CA ARG A 41 4.01 39.89 -9.58
C ARG A 41 4.75 39.15 -10.71
N GLN A 42 4.20 38.03 -11.18
CA GLN A 42 4.73 37.24 -12.30
C GLN A 42 4.10 37.62 -13.64
N GLY A 43 3.20 38.61 -13.67
CA GLY A 43 2.46 39.03 -14.86
C GLY A 43 0.98 38.69 -14.80
N CYS A 44 0.30 38.71 -15.95
CA CYS A 44 -1.12 38.45 -16.09
C CYS A 44 -1.41 36.95 -16.18
N LEU A 45 -2.01 36.37 -15.14
CA LEU A 45 -2.27 34.91 -15.05
C LEU A 45 -3.76 34.60 -15.11
N LYS A 46 -4.13 33.54 -15.85
CA LYS A 46 -5.53 33.10 -15.95
C LYS A 46 -5.91 32.31 -14.67
N PRO A 47 -7.03 32.64 -14.01
CA PRO A 47 -7.58 31.79 -12.96
C PRO A 47 -7.99 30.43 -13.55
N CYS A 48 -7.75 29.35 -12.80
CA CYS A 48 -7.97 27.99 -13.28
C CYS A 48 -8.69 27.12 -12.25
N THR A 49 -9.36 26.09 -12.75
CA THR A 49 -9.62 24.83 -12.05
C THR A 49 -8.63 23.77 -12.59
N SER A 50 -8.56 22.59 -11.98
CA SER A 50 -7.61 21.52 -12.36
C SER A 50 -7.68 21.08 -13.83
N LYS A 51 -8.68 21.52 -14.61
CA LYS A 51 -8.86 21.22 -16.04
C LYS A 51 -8.60 22.40 -17.00
N ASP A 52 -8.34 23.61 -16.50
CA ASP A 52 -8.37 24.83 -17.34
C ASP A 52 -7.00 25.27 -17.90
N CYS A 53 -5.92 24.59 -17.52
CA CYS A 53 -4.58 24.92 -17.96
C CYS A 53 -4.21 24.17 -19.26
N GLY A 54 -3.66 24.88 -20.24
CA GLY A 54 -3.14 24.27 -21.47
C GLY A 54 -1.89 23.41 -21.20
N ARG A 55 -1.44 22.63 -22.19
CA ARG A 55 -0.17 21.88 -22.09
C ARG A 55 0.96 22.83 -21.69
N GLY A 56 1.77 22.44 -20.70
CA GLY A 56 2.87 23.26 -20.16
C GLY A 56 2.51 24.13 -18.95
N TYR A 57 1.28 24.06 -18.45
CA TYR A 57 0.84 24.82 -17.27
C TYR A 57 0.23 23.90 -16.19
N THR A 58 0.55 24.17 -14.92
CA THR A 58 -0.05 23.54 -13.73
C THR A 58 -0.96 24.53 -13.01
N CYS A 59 -2.12 24.07 -12.57
CA CYS A 59 -3.03 24.89 -11.78
C CYS A 59 -2.60 24.88 -10.32
N THR A 60 -1.87 25.91 -9.89
CA THR A 60 -1.24 25.93 -8.56
C THR A 60 -1.99 26.90 -7.63
N ALA A 61 -2.23 26.45 -6.39
CA ALA A 61 -2.76 27.29 -5.32
C ALA A 61 -1.60 28.05 -4.64
N GLY A 62 -1.77 29.32 -4.31
CA GLY A 62 -0.85 30.02 -3.38
C GLY A 62 -0.30 31.38 -3.83
N ILE A 63 -0.46 31.78 -5.10
CA ILE A 63 -0.01 33.13 -5.52
C ILE A 63 -1.00 34.22 -5.05
N LEU A 64 -2.28 33.88 -4.90
CA LEU A 64 -3.31 34.72 -4.29
C LEU A 64 -4.13 33.88 -3.29
N PRO A 65 -4.38 34.37 -2.07
CA PRO A 65 -5.22 33.66 -1.09
C PRO A 65 -6.58 33.32 -1.69
N GLY A 66 -6.93 32.03 -1.74
CA GLY A 66 -8.23 31.54 -2.20
C GLY A 66 -8.45 31.47 -3.72
N LYS A 67 -7.42 31.64 -4.56
CA LYS A 67 -7.53 31.48 -6.02
C LYS A 67 -6.39 30.62 -6.58
N GLN A 68 -6.73 29.68 -7.47
CA GLN A 68 -5.76 28.92 -8.27
C GLN A 68 -5.51 29.64 -9.59
N VAL A 69 -4.26 29.66 -10.04
CA VAL A 69 -3.85 30.25 -11.32
C VAL A 69 -2.92 29.30 -12.06
N CYS A 70 -2.95 29.34 -13.40
CA CYS A 70 -2.04 28.53 -14.20
C CYS A 70 -0.61 29.08 -14.08
N THR A 71 0.31 28.27 -13.56
CA THR A 71 1.76 28.53 -13.51
C THR A 71 2.47 27.63 -14.52
N CYS A 72 3.69 27.97 -14.96
CA CYS A 72 4.44 27.06 -15.84
C CYS A 72 4.66 25.70 -15.14
N SER A 73 4.39 24.60 -15.85
CA SER A 73 4.42 23.23 -15.31
C SER A 73 5.82 22.67 -15.11
N VAL A 74 6.83 23.27 -15.74
CA VAL A 74 8.17 22.72 -15.83
C VAL A 74 9.17 23.75 -15.31
N GLU A 75 10.09 23.29 -14.46
CA GLU A 75 11.23 24.09 -14.04
C GLU A 75 11.94 24.65 -15.28
N HIS A 76 12.46 25.86 -15.16
CA HIS A 76 13.17 26.56 -16.23
C HIS A 76 12.32 27.05 -17.42
N MET A 77 10.99 27.03 -17.37
CA MET A 77 10.17 27.84 -18.29
C MET A 77 10.20 29.32 -17.87
N ASP A 78 10.35 30.25 -18.82
CA ASP A 78 10.37 31.69 -18.58
C ASP A 78 8.93 32.22 -18.39
N PRO A 79 8.51 32.54 -17.14
CA PRO A 79 7.17 33.05 -16.89
C PRO A 79 6.95 34.43 -17.50
N THR A 80 8.03 35.18 -17.77
CA THR A 80 7.95 36.54 -18.29
C THR A 80 7.59 36.61 -19.78
N ARG A 81 7.71 35.47 -20.48
CA ARG A 81 7.32 35.23 -21.88
C ARG A 81 6.20 34.21 -22.01
N GLY A 82 5.35 34.10 -20.98
CA GLY A 82 4.17 33.24 -21.01
C GLY A 82 4.49 31.75 -21.14
N CYS A 83 5.56 31.26 -20.50
CA CYS A 83 5.93 29.83 -20.48
C CYS A 83 6.11 29.21 -21.89
N LEU A 84 6.37 30.01 -22.91
CA LEU A 84 6.62 29.55 -24.29
C LEU A 84 8.13 29.42 -24.58
N HIS A 85 8.97 29.89 -23.66
CA HIS A 85 10.42 29.89 -23.77
C HIS A 85 11.04 29.35 -22.49
N CYS A 86 12.25 28.81 -22.59
CA CYS A 86 13.02 28.37 -21.43
C CYS A 86 13.96 29.48 -20.93
N LEU A 87 14.33 29.42 -19.66
CA LEU A 87 15.34 30.26 -19.02
C LEU A 87 16.73 29.80 -19.47
N GLY A 88 17.61 30.77 -19.74
CA GLY A 88 19.02 30.52 -20.06
C GLY A 88 19.26 29.83 -21.41
N ASP A 89 20.17 28.85 -21.42
CA ASP A 89 20.61 28.11 -22.61
C ASP A 89 19.79 26.85 -22.89
N LEU A 90 18.52 26.86 -22.48
CA LEU A 90 17.59 25.77 -22.73
C LEU A 90 16.69 26.08 -23.93
N GLN A 91 16.17 25.05 -24.57
CA GLN A 91 15.24 25.10 -25.70
C GLN A 91 14.01 24.24 -25.39
N VAL A 92 12.82 24.71 -25.78
CA VAL A 92 11.57 23.95 -25.59
C VAL A 92 11.54 22.80 -26.61
N TYR A 93 11.38 21.58 -26.13
CA TYR A 93 11.16 20.38 -26.95
C TYR A 93 10.06 19.54 -26.30
N ASP A 94 9.01 19.25 -27.07
CA ASP A 94 7.78 18.56 -26.60
C ASP A 94 7.21 19.09 -25.26
N GLY A 95 7.29 20.41 -25.04
CA GLY A 95 6.76 21.06 -23.85
C GLY A 95 7.63 20.98 -22.59
N ILE A 96 8.85 20.44 -22.69
CA ILE A 96 9.87 20.48 -21.63
C ILE A 96 11.06 21.34 -22.05
N CYS A 97 11.79 21.87 -21.07
CA CYS A 97 13.00 22.67 -21.30
C CYS A 97 14.23 21.79 -21.28
N VAL A 98 14.95 21.74 -22.41
CA VAL A 98 16.08 20.83 -22.62
C VAL A 98 17.33 21.62 -23.00
N SER A 99 18.52 21.20 -22.58
CA SER A 99 19.76 21.94 -22.88
C SER A 99 20.00 22.09 -24.38
N LYS A 100 20.34 23.31 -24.85
CA LYS A 100 20.74 23.55 -26.25
C LYS A 100 21.94 22.71 -26.68
N THR A 101 22.80 22.30 -25.74
CA THR A 101 23.95 21.43 -26.04
C THR A 101 23.51 20.06 -26.57
N CYS A 102 22.31 19.60 -26.23
CA CYS A 102 21.74 18.34 -26.70
C CYS A 102 21.19 18.40 -28.12
N PHE A 103 21.12 19.57 -28.76
CA PHE A 103 20.52 19.69 -30.10
C PHE A 103 21.57 19.72 -31.20
N GLN A 104 21.42 18.83 -32.18
CA GLN A 104 22.09 18.97 -33.47
C GLN A 104 21.09 19.48 -34.50
N GLY A 105 21.03 20.80 -34.69
CA GLY A 105 19.98 21.42 -35.49
C GLY A 105 18.64 21.37 -34.75
N GLU A 106 17.63 20.74 -35.35
CA GLU A 106 16.28 20.62 -34.76
C GLU A 106 16.05 19.31 -33.99
N SER A 107 17.00 18.36 -34.09
CA SER A 107 16.86 17.04 -33.49
C SER A 107 17.54 16.97 -32.12
N LEU A 108 16.80 16.49 -31.12
CA LEU A 108 17.35 16.20 -29.80
C LEU A 108 18.22 14.94 -29.87
N CYS A 109 19.50 15.05 -29.46
CA CYS A 109 20.51 13.99 -29.51
C CYS A 109 20.55 13.26 -30.86
N SER A 110 20.39 14.01 -31.96
CA SER A 110 20.29 13.50 -33.33
C SER A 110 19.18 12.47 -33.56
N GLY A 111 18.25 12.30 -32.62
CA GLY A 111 17.23 11.25 -32.62
C GLY A 111 17.68 9.91 -32.01
N HIS A 112 18.93 9.80 -31.55
CA HIS A 112 19.55 8.55 -31.12
C HIS A 112 20.05 8.58 -29.67
N GLY A 113 19.35 9.31 -28.79
CA GLY A 113 19.68 9.36 -27.37
C GLY A 113 18.65 10.11 -26.53
N ILE A 114 18.89 10.15 -25.22
CA ILE A 114 18.09 10.89 -24.24
C ILE A 114 18.94 12.04 -23.69
N CYS A 115 18.37 13.23 -23.57
CA CYS A 115 19.05 14.37 -22.96
C CYS A 115 18.59 14.54 -21.52
N ASP A 116 19.54 14.51 -20.59
CA ASP A 116 19.35 14.93 -19.19
C ASP A 116 20.11 16.24 -18.97
N PHE A 117 21.44 16.16 -18.83
CA PHE A 117 22.35 17.32 -18.88
C PHE A 117 23.17 17.37 -20.18
N ASP A 118 23.56 16.19 -20.66
CA ASP A 118 24.18 15.93 -21.95
C ASP A 118 23.46 14.75 -22.62
N CYS A 119 23.72 14.49 -23.90
CA CYS A 119 23.13 13.36 -24.60
C CYS A 119 23.70 12.03 -24.11
N GLN A 120 22.83 11.17 -23.62
CA GLN A 120 23.10 9.76 -23.38
C GLN A 120 22.68 8.97 -24.63
N CYS A 121 23.68 8.52 -25.39
CA CYS A 121 23.44 7.88 -26.67
C CYS A 121 22.91 6.46 -26.52
N PHE A 122 21.97 6.12 -27.40
CA PHE A 122 21.51 4.76 -27.57
C PHE A 122 22.63 3.88 -28.14
N ASN A 123 22.44 2.57 -28.03
CA ASN A 123 23.48 1.61 -28.40
C ASN A 123 23.86 1.78 -29.87
N GLU A 124 25.14 1.58 -30.16
CA GLU A 124 25.77 1.81 -31.46
C GLU A 124 26.04 3.27 -31.86
N TYR A 125 25.68 4.25 -31.03
CA TYR A 125 25.97 5.67 -31.26
C TYR A 125 26.93 6.26 -30.22
N GLU A 126 27.72 7.24 -30.64
CA GLU A 126 28.63 8.01 -29.81
C GLU A 126 28.72 9.48 -30.25
N GLY A 127 29.43 10.27 -29.45
CA GLY A 127 29.61 11.70 -29.63
C GLY A 127 28.70 12.52 -28.71
N ALA A 128 28.99 13.81 -28.58
CA ALA A 128 28.26 14.70 -27.68
C ALA A 128 26.76 14.83 -28.00
N GLN A 129 26.34 14.45 -29.21
CA GLN A 129 24.97 14.55 -29.70
C GLN A 129 24.51 13.26 -30.40
N CYS A 130 25.21 12.13 -30.16
CA CYS A 130 24.88 10.81 -30.71
C CYS A 130 24.84 10.72 -32.24
N GLN A 131 25.74 11.47 -32.89
CA GLN A 131 25.76 11.63 -34.34
C GLN A 131 26.66 10.64 -35.09
N ASN A 132 27.58 10.00 -34.36
CA ASN A 132 28.58 9.08 -34.88
C ASN A 132 28.22 7.65 -34.49
N CYS A 133 28.64 6.68 -35.29
CA CYS A 133 28.55 5.28 -34.90
C CYS A 133 29.77 4.89 -34.05
N ILE A 134 29.57 4.02 -33.06
CA ILE A 134 30.69 3.45 -32.31
C ILE A 134 31.60 2.61 -33.22
N GLU A 135 32.82 2.34 -32.76
CA GLU A 135 33.75 1.45 -33.44
C GLU A 135 33.12 0.05 -33.66
N GLY A 136 33.17 -0.44 -34.90
CA GLY A 136 32.57 -1.72 -35.30
C GLY A 136 31.14 -1.62 -35.86
N SER A 137 30.55 -0.42 -35.84
CA SER A 137 29.24 -0.14 -36.44
C SER A 137 29.35 0.69 -37.72
N VAL A 138 28.41 0.47 -38.64
CA VAL A 138 28.36 1.10 -39.96
C VAL A 138 27.08 1.91 -40.09
N LYS A 139 27.20 3.18 -40.51
CA LYS A 139 26.05 4.04 -40.77
C LYS A 139 25.34 3.58 -42.04
N GLY A 140 24.09 3.16 -41.92
CA GLY A 140 23.27 2.75 -43.05
C GLY A 140 22.69 3.94 -43.83
N PRO A 141 22.05 3.69 -44.98
CA PRO A 141 21.50 4.73 -45.85
C PRO A 141 20.34 5.52 -45.21
N ASN A 142 19.67 4.96 -44.20
CA ASN A 142 18.63 5.63 -43.42
C ASN A 142 19.18 6.46 -42.24
N GLY A 143 20.50 6.55 -42.09
CA GLY A 143 21.15 7.33 -41.03
C GLY A 143 21.41 6.58 -39.73
N TYR A 144 20.85 5.38 -39.56
CA TYR A 144 21.03 4.56 -38.37
C TYR A 144 22.39 3.87 -38.34
N CYS A 145 22.90 3.59 -37.15
CA CYS A 145 24.13 2.83 -36.95
C CYS A 145 23.83 1.33 -36.75
N TYR A 146 24.47 0.48 -37.56
CA TYR A 146 24.27 -0.97 -37.52
C TYR A 146 25.55 -1.69 -37.17
N ARG A 147 25.48 -2.63 -36.23
CA ARG A 147 26.60 -3.52 -35.93
C ARG A 147 26.81 -4.51 -37.08
N GLN A 148 28.07 -4.78 -37.41
CA GLN A 148 28.40 -5.86 -38.34
C GLN A 148 28.09 -7.23 -37.73
N CYS A 149 27.65 -8.15 -38.57
CA CYS A 149 27.47 -9.54 -38.18
C CYS A 149 28.80 -10.20 -37.79
N GLN A 150 28.76 -11.08 -36.80
CA GLN A 150 29.93 -11.88 -36.44
C GLN A 150 29.95 -13.17 -37.26
N ASP A 151 31.04 -13.36 -38.02
CA ASP A 151 31.33 -14.63 -38.69
C ASP A 151 31.61 -15.71 -37.64
N SER A 152 30.69 -16.66 -37.48
CA SER A 152 30.89 -17.86 -36.67
C SER A 152 30.95 -19.10 -37.57
N VAL A 153 31.61 -20.15 -37.07
CA VAL A 153 31.66 -21.48 -37.73
C VAL A 153 30.25 -22.06 -37.96
N GLN A 154 29.25 -21.58 -37.21
CA GLN A 154 27.84 -21.98 -37.32
C GLN A 154 26.99 -21.07 -38.23
N GLY A 155 27.61 -20.08 -38.90
CA GLY A 155 26.93 -19.07 -39.70
C GLY A 155 27.03 -17.67 -39.10
N ASP A 156 26.67 -16.66 -39.88
CA ASP A 156 26.65 -15.27 -39.40
C ASP A 156 25.56 -15.12 -38.35
N HIS A 157 25.88 -14.47 -37.23
CA HIS A 157 24.91 -14.21 -36.17
C HIS A 157 25.07 -12.81 -35.60
N CYS A 158 23.98 -12.34 -34.99
CA CYS A 158 23.93 -11.10 -34.23
C CYS A 158 23.98 -11.39 -32.74
N PHE A 159 24.51 -10.46 -31.96
CA PHE A 159 24.64 -10.63 -30.51
C PHE A 159 23.29 -10.65 -29.78
N ILE A 160 22.24 -10.13 -30.43
CA ILE A 160 20.90 -9.97 -29.88
C ILE A 160 19.93 -10.90 -30.62
N PHE A 161 19.20 -11.72 -29.86
CA PHE A 161 18.31 -12.77 -30.40
C PHE A 161 17.18 -12.26 -31.31
N SER A 162 16.82 -10.97 -31.25
CA SER A 162 15.79 -10.33 -32.06
C SER A 162 16.31 -9.75 -33.39
N GLN A 163 17.59 -9.96 -33.71
CA GLN A 163 18.23 -9.45 -34.93
C GLN A 163 18.60 -10.58 -35.89
N LYS A 164 18.60 -10.27 -37.19
CA LYS A 164 19.06 -11.14 -38.28
C LYS A 164 20.14 -10.43 -39.11
N CYS A 165 21.02 -11.22 -39.72
CA CYS A 165 22.03 -10.69 -40.64
C CYS A 165 21.43 -10.41 -42.02
N ASP A 166 21.65 -9.20 -42.52
CA ASP A 166 21.25 -8.79 -43.86
C ASP A 166 22.42 -8.13 -44.61
N SER A 167 22.68 -8.58 -45.84
CA SER A 167 23.75 -8.08 -46.71
C SER A 167 23.27 -7.07 -47.75
N THR A 168 21.96 -6.79 -47.81
CA THR A 168 21.35 -5.94 -48.86
C THR A 168 21.45 -4.45 -48.54
N LEU A 169 21.57 -4.09 -47.26
CA LEU A 169 21.47 -2.71 -46.80
C LEU A 169 22.70 -1.86 -47.16
N VAL A 170 23.90 -2.44 -47.05
CA VAL A 170 25.18 -1.78 -47.39
C VAL A 170 26.03 -2.77 -48.18
N SER A 171 26.36 -2.40 -49.43
CA SER A 171 27.15 -3.25 -50.31
C SER A 171 28.52 -3.57 -49.69
N GLY A 172 28.81 -4.87 -49.52
CA GLY A 172 30.07 -5.35 -48.95
C GLY A 172 30.09 -5.49 -47.42
N SER A 173 28.96 -5.34 -46.72
CA SER A 173 28.85 -5.58 -45.28
C SER A 173 27.58 -6.36 -44.94
N LYS A 174 27.70 -7.34 -44.03
CA LYS A 174 26.54 -8.01 -43.41
C LYS A 174 26.22 -7.29 -42.11
N LEU A 175 25.02 -6.75 -42.00
CA LEU A 175 24.62 -5.91 -40.87
C LEU A 175 23.52 -6.59 -40.05
N CYS A 176 23.54 -6.37 -38.75
CA CYS A 176 22.49 -6.81 -37.84
C CYS A 176 21.29 -5.87 -37.92
N ILE A 177 20.18 -6.37 -38.45
CA ILE A 177 18.90 -5.66 -38.53
C ILE A 177 17.86 -6.35 -37.66
N CYS A 178 16.82 -5.62 -37.23
CA CYS A 178 15.71 -6.24 -36.51
C CYS A 178 15.03 -7.31 -37.38
N GLN A 179 14.59 -8.41 -36.76
CA GLN A 179 13.81 -9.43 -37.46
C GLN A 179 12.45 -8.88 -37.89
N ASP A 180 11.87 -8.00 -37.06
CA ASP A 180 10.64 -7.25 -37.32
C ASP A 180 10.98 -5.84 -37.82
N ASP A 181 10.49 -5.50 -39.00
CA ASP A 181 10.79 -4.22 -39.67
C ASP A 181 10.19 -3.01 -38.93
N ASN A 182 9.24 -3.23 -38.01
CA ASN A 182 8.63 -2.17 -37.18
C ASN A 182 9.24 -2.08 -35.78
N ALA A 183 10.24 -2.91 -35.45
CA ALA A 183 10.97 -2.80 -34.21
C ALA A 183 11.94 -1.61 -34.26
N ASP A 184 12.13 -0.98 -33.11
CA ASP A 184 13.02 0.17 -32.96
C ASP A 184 14.46 -0.32 -32.79
N LEU A 185 15.29 0.00 -33.79
CA LEU A 185 16.69 -0.40 -33.82
C LEU A 185 17.51 0.26 -32.71
N ASP A 186 17.21 1.52 -32.36
CA ASP A 186 17.97 2.27 -31.35
C ASP A 186 17.81 1.63 -29.95
N HIS A 187 16.70 0.93 -29.75
CA HIS A 187 16.43 0.15 -28.55
C HIS A 187 16.69 -1.35 -28.75
N ASN A 188 17.65 -1.72 -29.60
CA ASN A 188 18.05 -3.11 -29.84
C ASN A 188 16.89 -4.04 -30.26
N CYS A 189 15.90 -3.50 -30.98
CA CYS A 189 14.68 -4.21 -31.36
C CYS A 189 13.86 -4.71 -30.15
N LEU A 190 14.11 -4.17 -28.95
CA LEU A 190 13.36 -4.50 -27.74
C LEU A 190 12.09 -3.67 -27.61
N THR A 191 12.02 -2.51 -28.25
CA THR A 191 10.82 -1.68 -28.38
C THR A 191 10.40 -1.58 -29.84
N CYS A 192 9.27 -0.91 -30.11
CA CYS A 192 8.74 -0.72 -31.44
C CYS A 192 8.83 0.74 -31.86
N ASN A 193 8.91 0.98 -33.17
CA ASN A 193 8.89 2.33 -33.74
C ASN A 193 7.63 3.09 -33.30
N LEU A 194 7.70 4.42 -33.31
CA LEU A 194 6.57 5.28 -32.95
C LEU A 194 5.32 4.90 -33.77
N GLY A 195 4.20 4.70 -33.08
CA GLY A 195 2.95 4.23 -33.70
C GLY A 195 2.77 2.70 -33.73
N TYR A 196 3.75 1.94 -33.22
CA TYR A 196 3.67 0.49 -33.03
C TYR A 196 3.79 0.11 -31.56
N SER A 197 3.25 -1.06 -31.21
CA SER A 197 3.23 -1.63 -29.87
C SER A 197 3.76 -3.06 -29.92
N LYS A 198 4.56 -3.44 -28.93
CA LYS A 198 5.15 -4.78 -28.85
C LYS A 198 4.12 -5.80 -28.38
N THR A 199 4.00 -6.89 -29.13
CA THR A 199 3.11 -8.03 -28.84
C THR A 199 3.88 -9.34 -28.97
N GLN A 200 3.25 -10.47 -28.67
CA GLN A 200 3.84 -11.80 -28.92
C GLN A 200 4.06 -12.09 -30.41
N GLN A 201 3.38 -11.37 -31.30
CA GLN A 201 3.50 -11.50 -32.76
C GLN A 201 4.53 -10.53 -33.36
N GLY A 202 5.23 -9.75 -32.53
CA GLY A 202 6.10 -8.66 -32.95
C GLY A 202 5.48 -7.27 -32.73
N CYS A 203 5.99 -6.28 -33.45
CA CYS A 203 5.58 -4.89 -33.44
C CYS A 203 4.39 -4.68 -34.37
N VAL A 204 3.23 -4.40 -33.76
CA VAL A 204 1.96 -4.21 -34.47
C VAL A 204 1.50 -2.77 -34.30
N VAL A 205 0.85 -2.21 -35.32
CA VAL A 205 0.32 -0.83 -35.27
C VAL A 205 -0.49 -0.62 -34.00
N SER A 206 -0.16 0.39 -33.21
CA SER A 206 -0.73 0.62 -31.87
C SER A 206 -2.25 0.77 -31.88
N SER A 207 -2.84 1.23 -33.00
CA SER A 207 -4.31 1.30 -33.17
C SER A 207 -5.02 -0.06 -33.16
N CYS A 208 -4.27 -1.16 -33.29
CA CYS A 208 -4.78 -2.52 -33.23
C CYS A 208 -4.47 -3.25 -31.91
N VAL A 209 -3.70 -2.65 -31.00
CA VAL A 209 -3.22 -3.34 -29.79
C VAL A 209 -3.99 -2.84 -28.58
N PHE A 210 -4.64 -3.77 -27.87
CA PHE A 210 -5.46 -3.52 -26.69
C PHE A 210 -5.05 -4.49 -25.60
N GLU A 211 -4.65 -3.97 -24.43
CA GLU A 211 -4.16 -4.78 -23.31
C GLU A 211 -3.09 -5.81 -23.76
N HIS A 212 -2.16 -5.37 -24.61
CA HIS A 212 -1.09 -6.19 -25.21
C HIS A 212 -1.53 -7.30 -26.17
N LYS A 213 -2.82 -7.35 -26.55
CA LYS A 213 -3.37 -8.29 -27.55
C LYS A 213 -3.71 -7.58 -28.86
N VAL A 214 -3.35 -8.20 -29.99
CA VAL A 214 -3.73 -7.71 -31.33
C VAL A 214 -5.22 -7.98 -31.55
N CYS A 215 -6.00 -6.92 -31.79
CA CYS A 215 -7.45 -6.98 -32.02
C CYS A 215 -8.19 -7.79 -30.94
N ASN A 216 -7.84 -7.54 -29.67
CA ASN A 216 -8.33 -8.30 -28.50
C ASN A 216 -8.13 -9.82 -28.58
N GLY A 217 -7.21 -10.29 -29.42
CA GLY A 217 -6.97 -11.72 -29.68
C GLY A 217 -8.03 -12.37 -30.57
N GLN A 218 -8.96 -11.58 -31.11
CA GLN A 218 -10.15 -12.05 -31.82
C GLN A 218 -10.25 -11.52 -33.25
N GLY A 219 -9.11 -11.18 -33.84
CA GLY A 219 -9.01 -10.74 -35.22
C GLY A 219 -7.57 -10.60 -35.69
N THR A 220 -7.41 -10.13 -36.92
CA THR A 220 -6.11 -9.79 -37.51
C THR A 220 -6.02 -8.30 -37.78
N CYS A 221 -4.87 -7.69 -37.50
CA CYS A 221 -4.63 -6.30 -37.83
C CYS A 221 -4.11 -6.18 -39.26
N ASN A 222 -4.79 -5.41 -40.10
CA ASN A 222 -4.32 -5.08 -41.44
C ASN A 222 -4.36 -3.56 -41.63
N ALA A 223 -3.19 -2.96 -41.87
CA ALA A 223 -3.03 -1.51 -42.08
C ALA A 223 -3.69 -0.65 -40.98
N GLY A 224 -3.56 -1.06 -39.72
CA GLY A 224 -4.12 -0.33 -38.57
C GLY A 224 -5.62 -0.55 -38.33
N VAL A 225 -6.28 -1.43 -39.08
CA VAL A 225 -7.69 -1.80 -38.93
C VAL A 225 -7.82 -3.27 -38.53
N CYS A 226 -8.62 -3.56 -37.51
CA CYS A 226 -8.91 -4.92 -37.09
C CYS A 226 -9.96 -5.59 -37.97
N THR A 227 -9.62 -6.74 -38.55
CA THR A 227 -10.56 -7.65 -39.20
C THR A 227 -10.93 -8.75 -38.21
N CYS A 228 -12.17 -8.69 -37.71
CA CYS A 228 -12.64 -9.56 -36.64
C CYS A 228 -12.97 -10.98 -37.11
N ASN A 229 -12.72 -11.96 -36.25
CA ASN A 229 -13.12 -13.35 -36.45
C ASN A 229 -14.66 -13.47 -36.54
N SER A 230 -15.15 -14.63 -36.97
CA SER A 230 -16.60 -14.87 -36.99
C SER A 230 -17.19 -14.82 -35.58
N GLY A 231 -18.31 -14.10 -35.40
CA GLY A 231 -19.00 -13.98 -34.10
C GLY A 231 -18.66 -12.73 -33.29
N VAL A 232 -17.61 -11.99 -33.67
CA VAL A 232 -17.15 -10.77 -32.99
C VAL A 232 -17.13 -9.57 -33.94
N ASN A 233 -17.34 -8.36 -33.40
CA ASN A 233 -17.35 -7.09 -34.13
C ASN A 233 -16.79 -5.93 -33.29
N GLY A 234 -16.89 -4.73 -33.84
CA GLY A 234 -16.31 -3.50 -33.29
C GLY A 234 -14.94 -3.20 -33.91
N ASN A 235 -14.48 -1.96 -33.74
CA ASN A 235 -13.23 -1.48 -34.34
C ASN A 235 -11.99 -2.22 -33.81
N GLN A 236 -12.13 -2.96 -32.71
CA GLN A 236 -11.07 -3.65 -31.99
C GLN A 236 -11.46 -5.10 -31.68
N CYS A 237 -12.53 -5.60 -32.30
CA CYS A 237 -13.09 -6.94 -32.05
C CYS A 237 -13.47 -7.18 -30.58
N GLN A 238 -13.98 -6.14 -29.93
CA GLN A 238 -14.30 -6.13 -28.50
C GLN A 238 -15.78 -6.42 -28.19
N LEU A 239 -16.61 -6.61 -29.21
CA LEU A 239 -18.06 -6.79 -29.07
C LEU A 239 -18.47 -8.13 -29.70
N CYS A 240 -19.49 -8.75 -29.14
CA CYS A 240 -20.13 -9.92 -29.74
C CYS A 240 -21.14 -9.48 -30.80
N ASN A 241 -21.30 -10.27 -31.86
CA ASN A 241 -22.31 -9.99 -32.89
C ASN A 241 -23.74 -10.05 -32.34
N ASN A 242 -23.97 -10.90 -31.35
CA ASN A 242 -25.25 -11.05 -30.66
C ASN A 242 -25.22 -10.26 -29.35
N SER A 243 -26.17 -9.33 -29.17
CA SER A 243 -26.27 -8.49 -27.98
C SER A 243 -26.63 -9.25 -26.70
N GLN A 244 -27.04 -10.52 -26.80
CA GLN A 244 -27.30 -11.39 -25.65
C GLN A 244 -26.05 -12.17 -25.19
N GLU A 245 -24.93 -12.03 -25.91
CA GLU A 245 -23.66 -12.67 -25.59
C GLU A 245 -22.71 -11.67 -24.91
N ILE A 246 -21.85 -12.20 -24.04
CA ILE A 246 -20.81 -11.47 -23.35
C ILE A 246 -19.47 -12.09 -23.75
N MET A 247 -18.50 -11.22 -24.03
CA MET A 247 -17.14 -11.65 -24.33
C MET A 247 -16.42 -12.06 -23.04
N THR A 248 -15.84 -13.25 -23.04
CA THR A 248 -14.99 -13.74 -21.95
C THR A 248 -13.56 -13.16 -22.05
N GLN A 249 -12.73 -13.32 -21.01
CA GLN A 249 -11.33 -12.85 -21.02
C GLN A 249 -10.45 -13.51 -22.10
N ASP A 250 -10.78 -14.74 -22.51
CA ASP A 250 -10.17 -15.43 -23.65
C ASP A 250 -10.79 -15.04 -25.00
N GLY A 251 -11.75 -14.10 -25.00
CA GLY A 251 -12.34 -13.48 -26.18
C GLY A 251 -13.47 -14.28 -26.84
N LYS A 252 -14.01 -15.31 -26.18
CA LYS A 252 -15.16 -16.06 -26.70
C LYS A 252 -16.45 -15.29 -26.42
N CYS A 253 -17.37 -15.31 -27.39
CA CYS A 253 -18.72 -14.81 -27.19
C CYS A 253 -19.63 -15.93 -26.72
N LEU A 254 -20.10 -15.83 -25.47
CA LEU A 254 -20.96 -16.82 -24.85
C LEU A 254 -22.26 -16.17 -24.34
N PRO A 255 -23.38 -16.89 -24.28
CA PRO A 255 -24.62 -16.38 -23.69
C PRO A 255 -24.37 -15.79 -22.31
N SER A 256 -25.01 -14.66 -21.99
CA SER A 256 -24.81 -14.00 -20.69
C SER A 256 -25.10 -14.89 -19.46
N ALA A 257 -25.88 -15.95 -19.66
CA ALA A 257 -26.18 -16.95 -18.63
C ALA A 257 -25.01 -17.88 -18.31
N CYS A 258 -24.01 -17.97 -19.20
CA CYS A 258 -22.81 -18.80 -19.05
C CYS A 258 -21.58 -18.01 -18.57
N VAL A 259 -21.63 -16.67 -18.53
CA VAL A 259 -20.47 -15.82 -18.23
C VAL A 259 -20.66 -15.15 -16.88
N ASP A 260 -19.67 -15.29 -16.00
CA ASP A 260 -19.62 -14.48 -14.80
C ASP A 260 -19.28 -13.03 -15.14
N LYS A 261 -20.20 -12.10 -14.88
CA LYS A 261 -20.02 -10.69 -15.27
C LYS A 261 -18.85 -10.00 -14.56
N LEU A 262 -18.45 -10.50 -13.38
CA LEU A 262 -17.37 -9.89 -12.60
C LEU A 262 -15.99 -10.28 -13.14
N THR A 263 -15.79 -11.57 -13.40
CA THR A 263 -14.49 -12.12 -13.85
C THR A 263 -14.41 -12.32 -15.36
N GLN A 264 -15.53 -12.21 -16.09
CA GLN A 264 -15.64 -12.53 -17.52
C GLN A 264 -15.13 -13.95 -17.85
N THR A 265 -15.34 -14.90 -16.94
CA THR A 265 -14.97 -16.30 -17.13
C THR A 265 -16.18 -17.14 -17.49
N GLU A 266 -15.98 -18.09 -18.41
CA GLU A 266 -16.97 -19.10 -18.77
C GLU A 266 -17.25 -20.02 -17.57
N CYS A 267 -18.49 -20.06 -17.10
CA CYS A 267 -18.96 -20.94 -16.03
C CYS A 267 -18.05 -20.92 -14.78
N LYS A 268 -17.52 -19.74 -14.42
CA LYS A 268 -16.54 -19.54 -13.33
C LYS A 268 -15.28 -20.44 -13.43
N GLY A 269 -14.95 -20.96 -14.61
CA GLY A 269 -13.87 -21.93 -14.84
C GLY A 269 -14.21 -23.39 -14.47
N ASN A 270 -15.41 -23.63 -13.92
CA ASN A 270 -15.83 -24.90 -13.35
C ASN A 270 -16.84 -25.65 -14.23
N GLY A 271 -16.94 -25.29 -15.51
CA GLY A 271 -17.82 -25.94 -16.47
C GLY A 271 -17.53 -25.53 -17.90
N THR A 272 -18.40 -25.95 -18.81
CA THR A 272 -18.40 -25.55 -20.22
C THR A 272 -19.81 -25.12 -20.61
N CYS A 273 -19.95 -24.04 -21.38
CA CYS A 273 -21.23 -23.55 -21.83
C CYS A 273 -21.78 -24.44 -22.95
N ASP A 274 -22.95 -25.04 -22.73
CA ASP A 274 -23.71 -25.68 -23.80
C ASP A 274 -24.42 -24.58 -24.60
N MET A 275 -23.94 -24.32 -25.82
CA MET A 275 -24.50 -23.27 -26.69
C MET A 275 -25.93 -23.57 -27.16
N THR A 276 -26.36 -24.84 -27.14
CA THR A 276 -27.73 -25.24 -27.51
C THR A 276 -28.70 -24.93 -26.37
N LEU A 277 -28.31 -25.26 -25.14
CA LEU A 277 -29.11 -25.02 -23.95
C LEU A 277 -28.95 -23.60 -23.38
N LYS A 278 -27.90 -22.88 -23.81
CA LYS A 278 -27.47 -21.59 -23.26
C LYS A 278 -27.27 -21.65 -21.73
N ALA A 279 -26.72 -22.75 -21.26
CA ALA A 279 -26.52 -23.04 -19.84
C ALA A 279 -25.17 -23.74 -19.61
N CYS A 280 -24.61 -23.59 -18.42
CA CYS A 280 -23.37 -24.26 -18.05
C CYS A 280 -23.58 -25.74 -17.76
N SER A 281 -22.73 -26.58 -18.35
CA SER A 281 -22.52 -27.97 -17.94
C SER A 281 -21.34 -28.01 -16.97
N CYS A 282 -21.62 -28.23 -15.69
CA CYS A 282 -20.62 -28.17 -14.63
C CYS A 282 -19.72 -29.42 -14.60
N LYS A 283 -18.46 -29.22 -14.19
CA LYS A 283 -17.53 -30.31 -13.84
C LYS A 283 -18.05 -31.03 -12.60
N GLU A 284 -17.60 -32.28 -12.41
CA GLU A 284 -17.92 -33.07 -11.23
C GLU A 284 -17.62 -32.29 -9.94
N GLY A 285 -18.56 -32.32 -8.99
CA GLY A 285 -18.44 -31.60 -7.71
C GLY A 285 -18.94 -30.15 -7.73
N HIS A 286 -19.32 -29.62 -8.88
CA HIS A 286 -19.87 -28.27 -9.02
C HIS A 286 -21.33 -28.28 -9.48
N ASN A 287 -22.11 -27.31 -9.02
CA ASN A 287 -23.50 -27.12 -9.42
C ASN A 287 -23.91 -25.63 -9.52
N GLY A 288 -25.17 -25.40 -9.86
CA GLY A 288 -25.75 -24.07 -10.07
C GLY A 288 -25.52 -23.54 -11.49
N ASN A 289 -26.21 -22.43 -11.81
CA ASN A 289 -26.28 -21.92 -13.20
C ASN A 289 -24.92 -21.52 -13.80
N LEU A 290 -23.95 -21.15 -12.96
CA LEU A 290 -22.59 -20.76 -13.36
C LEU A 290 -21.52 -21.68 -12.77
N CYS A 291 -21.89 -22.86 -12.24
CA CYS A 291 -20.94 -23.80 -11.61
C CYS A 291 -20.13 -23.20 -10.45
N ALA A 292 -20.71 -22.21 -9.77
CA ALA A 292 -20.07 -21.47 -8.69
C ALA A 292 -20.22 -22.15 -7.32
N ASN A 293 -21.20 -23.04 -7.20
CA ASN A 293 -21.54 -23.71 -5.96
C ASN A 293 -21.02 -25.15 -5.99
N CYS A 294 -20.76 -25.72 -4.82
CA CYS A 294 -20.40 -27.11 -4.71
C CYS A 294 -21.64 -28.01 -4.70
N ASP A 295 -21.51 -29.18 -5.33
CA ASP A 295 -22.58 -30.16 -5.35
C ASP A 295 -22.75 -30.86 -4.01
N SER A 296 -23.87 -31.56 -3.82
CA SER A 296 -24.12 -32.29 -2.57
C SER A 296 -22.99 -33.30 -2.30
N GLY A 297 -22.39 -33.25 -1.12
CA GLY A 297 -21.22 -34.07 -0.76
C GLY A 297 -19.87 -33.41 -1.06
N TYR A 298 -19.85 -32.15 -1.49
CA TYR A 298 -18.64 -31.35 -1.72
C TYR A 298 -18.64 -30.08 -0.84
N VAL A 299 -17.45 -29.62 -0.47
CA VAL A 299 -17.19 -28.41 0.33
C VAL A 299 -16.32 -27.45 -0.48
N GLN A 300 -16.61 -26.16 -0.38
CA GLN A 300 -15.86 -25.12 -1.10
C GLN A 300 -14.59 -24.75 -0.32
N SER A 301 -13.44 -24.81 -0.97
CA SER A 301 -12.13 -24.37 -0.43
C SER A 301 -11.32 -23.72 -1.55
N GLU A 302 -10.80 -22.51 -1.30
CA GLU A 302 -9.99 -21.73 -2.26
C GLU A 302 -10.60 -21.61 -3.67
N GLY A 303 -11.93 -21.51 -3.76
CA GLY A 303 -12.64 -21.39 -5.04
C GLY A 303 -12.87 -22.70 -5.79
N SER A 304 -12.40 -23.83 -5.27
CA SER A 304 -12.63 -25.18 -5.79
C SER A 304 -13.57 -25.99 -4.88
N CYS A 305 -14.15 -27.06 -5.42
CA CYS A 305 -15.03 -27.95 -4.68
C CYS A 305 -14.37 -29.31 -4.46
N TYR A 306 -14.25 -29.73 -3.21
CA TYR A 306 -13.62 -30.99 -2.82
C TYR A 306 -14.62 -31.89 -2.11
N LYS A 307 -14.46 -33.21 -2.24
CA LYS A 307 -15.33 -34.16 -1.53
C LYS A 307 -15.25 -33.96 -0.02
N GLU A 308 -16.39 -33.98 0.64
CA GLU A 308 -16.51 -33.83 2.09
C GLU A 308 -15.70 -34.90 2.86
N SER A 309 -15.51 -36.08 2.27
CA SER A 309 -14.68 -37.16 2.83
C SER A 309 -13.20 -36.84 2.91
N CYS A 310 -12.72 -35.75 2.29
CA CYS A 310 -11.34 -35.31 2.42
C CYS A 310 -11.11 -34.42 3.64
N TYR A 311 -12.15 -34.01 4.38
CA TYR A 311 -12.03 -33.13 5.53
C TYR A 311 -12.10 -33.92 6.83
N VAL A 312 -11.31 -33.52 7.85
CA VAL A 312 -11.44 -34.08 9.21
C VAL A 312 -12.75 -33.61 9.82
N HIS A 313 -13.04 -32.31 9.69
CA HIS A 313 -14.30 -31.69 10.04
C HIS A 313 -14.80 -30.78 8.91
N LYS A 314 -16.12 -30.69 8.72
CA LYS A 314 -16.74 -29.84 7.69
C LYS A 314 -16.38 -28.34 7.82
N SER A 315 -15.96 -27.93 9.02
CA SER A 315 -15.55 -26.55 9.33
C SER A 315 -14.09 -26.26 8.99
N ASP A 316 -13.31 -27.28 8.62
CA ASP A 316 -11.89 -27.09 8.33
C ASP A 316 -11.72 -26.30 7.04
N GLN A 317 -10.73 -25.43 7.02
CA GLN A 317 -10.49 -24.53 5.91
C GLN A 317 -9.94 -25.25 4.67
N PHE A 318 -9.22 -26.36 4.85
CA PHE A 318 -8.49 -27.04 3.79
C PHE A 318 -8.78 -28.55 3.76
N PRO A 319 -8.97 -29.17 2.57
CA PRO A 319 -9.08 -30.61 2.45
C PRO A 319 -7.74 -31.27 2.81
N CYS A 320 -7.79 -32.51 3.29
CA CYS A 320 -6.62 -33.29 3.69
C CYS A 320 -5.72 -32.53 4.69
N ALA A 321 -6.34 -31.77 5.60
CA ALA A 321 -5.67 -30.93 6.59
C ALA A 321 -4.61 -29.97 6.00
N GLY A 322 -4.67 -29.64 4.72
CA GLY A 322 -3.65 -28.85 4.00
C GLY A 322 -2.35 -29.59 3.69
N ASN A 323 -2.21 -30.84 4.13
CA ASN A 323 -0.97 -31.62 4.08
C ASN A 323 -0.98 -32.72 3.01
N GLY A 324 -1.88 -32.64 2.03
CA GLY A 324 -2.02 -33.62 0.96
C GLY A 324 -2.99 -33.20 -0.13
N SER A 325 -3.18 -34.09 -1.11
CA SER A 325 -4.09 -33.88 -2.24
C SER A 325 -5.34 -34.75 -2.11
N CYS A 326 -6.51 -34.15 -2.25
CA CYS A 326 -7.79 -34.87 -2.27
C CYS A 326 -8.04 -35.49 -3.65
N GLY A 327 -8.11 -36.82 -3.71
CA GLY A 327 -8.44 -37.57 -4.92
C GLY A 327 -9.90 -37.41 -5.33
N GLN A 328 -10.20 -37.70 -6.61
CA GLN A 328 -11.58 -37.71 -7.12
C GLN A 328 -12.46 -38.75 -6.43
N ASP A 329 -11.87 -39.83 -5.91
CA ASP A 329 -12.53 -40.86 -5.12
C ASP A 329 -12.85 -40.40 -3.69
N GLY A 330 -12.25 -39.29 -3.23
CA GLY A 330 -12.44 -38.74 -1.90
C GLY A 330 -11.42 -39.24 -0.88
N TYR A 331 -10.31 -39.84 -1.33
CA TYR A 331 -9.20 -40.24 -0.49
C TYR A 331 -8.05 -39.22 -0.55
N CYS A 332 -7.42 -38.97 0.60
CA CYS A 332 -6.27 -38.09 0.70
C CYS A 332 -4.97 -38.82 0.36
N THR A 333 -4.19 -38.25 -0.56
CA THR A 333 -2.81 -38.65 -0.81
C THR A 333 -1.90 -37.69 -0.04
N CYS A 334 -1.38 -38.15 1.09
CA CYS A 334 -0.56 -37.33 1.97
C CYS A 334 0.82 -37.04 1.38
N GLY A 335 1.31 -35.85 1.67
CA GLY A 335 2.67 -35.45 1.38
C GLY A 335 3.71 -36.37 2.05
N PRO A 336 4.99 -36.22 1.69
CA PRO A 336 6.05 -37.09 2.18
C PRO A 336 6.22 -37.06 3.70
N LEU A 337 5.83 -35.95 4.35
CA LEU A 337 6.01 -35.72 5.80
C LEU A 337 4.74 -35.93 6.63
N SER A 338 3.59 -36.12 5.98
CA SER A 338 2.28 -36.24 6.61
C SER A 338 1.71 -37.66 6.48
N GLY A 339 0.78 -37.98 7.36
CA GLY A 339 0.13 -39.27 7.51
C GLY A 339 -1.25 -39.13 8.17
N GLY A 340 -1.92 -40.26 8.38
CA GLY A 340 -3.34 -40.26 8.74
C GLY A 340 -4.24 -40.40 7.52
N ILE A 341 -5.55 -40.54 7.76
CA ILE A 341 -6.54 -40.76 6.69
C ILE A 341 -6.87 -39.46 5.95
N HIS A 342 -6.67 -38.32 6.60
CA HIS A 342 -6.86 -36.98 6.07
C HIS A 342 -5.57 -36.16 6.18
N CYS A 343 -4.41 -36.81 6.29
CA CYS A 343 -3.11 -36.15 6.41
C CYS A 343 -2.99 -35.22 7.63
N GLU A 344 -3.79 -35.47 8.66
CA GLU A 344 -3.92 -34.68 9.88
C GLU A 344 -2.85 -34.99 10.93
N GLN A 345 -1.98 -35.98 10.66
CA GLN A 345 -0.90 -36.39 11.53
C GLN A 345 0.43 -36.23 10.82
N CYS A 346 1.48 -35.90 11.56
CA CYS A 346 2.83 -35.98 11.02
C CYS A 346 3.33 -37.42 11.07
N ARG A 347 4.17 -37.80 10.10
CA ARG A 347 4.83 -39.11 10.13
C ARG A 347 5.80 -39.17 11.31
N ILE A 348 6.18 -40.39 11.71
CA ILE A 348 7.17 -40.62 12.76
C ILE A 348 8.47 -39.86 12.43
N GLY A 349 8.98 -39.07 13.38
CA GLY A 349 10.14 -38.19 13.20
C GLY A 349 9.80 -36.75 12.80
N PHE A 350 8.51 -36.42 12.67
CA PHE A 350 8.02 -35.08 12.33
C PHE A 350 6.98 -34.63 13.37
N GLU A 351 6.97 -33.34 13.66
CA GLU A 351 6.07 -32.69 14.59
C GLU A 351 5.32 -31.54 13.91
N GLN A 352 4.04 -31.38 14.28
CA GLN A 352 3.21 -30.31 13.77
C GLN A 352 3.56 -28.99 14.47
N VAL A 353 3.90 -27.97 13.68
CA VAL A 353 4.16 -26.61 14.16
C VAL A 353 2.88 -25.75 14.12
N ASN A 354 2.89 -24.55 14.70
CA ASN A 354 1.71 -23.72 14.93
C ASN A 354 0.94 -23.33 13.64
N ASN A 355 1.60 -23.34 12.48
CA ASN A 355 0.98 -23.08 11.19
C ASN A 355 0.27 -24.32 10.57
N GLY A 356 0.40 -25.50 11.21
CA GLY A 356 -0.18 -26.76 10.75
C GLY A 356 0.76 -27.66 9.95
N ASP A 357 1.96 -27.18 9.58
CA ASP A 357 2.95 -27.92 8.80
C ASP A 357 3.64 -29.00 9.64
N CYS A 358 4.04 -30.09 8.96
CA CYS A 358 4.87 -31.14 9.55
C CYS A 358 6.35 -30.87 9.28
N VAL A 359 7.10 -30.64 10.36
CA VAL A 359 8.52 -30.30 10.34
C VAL A 359 9.29 -31.39 11.09
N PRO A 360 10.51 -31.79 10.66
CA PRO A 360 11.34 -32.73 11.42
C PRO A 360 11.46 -32.30 12.89
N GLU A 361 11.28 -33.21 13.83
CA GLU A 361 11.31 -32.90 15.29
C GLU A 361 12.59 -32.14 15.69
N GLU A 362 13.71 -32.46 15.04
CA GLU A 362 15.02 -31.83 15.23
C GLU A 362 15.02 -30.33 14.88
N CYS A 363 14.11 -29.87 14.02
CA CYS A 363 13.96 -28.47 13.59
C CYS A 363 12.86 -27.71 14.36
N VAL A 364 12.16 -28.35 15.31
CA VAL A 364 11.04 -27.72 16.03
C VAL A 364 11.49 -27.15 17.37
N VAL A 365 11.17 -25.87 17.61
CA VAL A 365 11.37 -25.16 18.88
C VAL A 365 10.06 -24.50 19.28
N ASP A 366 9.53 -24.84 20.46
CA ASP A 366 8.28 -24.28 21.00
C ASP A 366 7.09 -24.27 19.99
N LYS A 367 6.92 -25.39 19.28
CA LYS A 367 5.91 -25.55 18.20
C LYS A 367 6.09 -24.60 17.01
N ASN A 368 7.29 -24.06 16.80
CA ASN A 368 7.63 -23.27 15.62
C ASN A 368 8.79 -23.92 14.86
N GLN A 369 8.78 -23.79 13.53
CA GLN A 369 9.90 -24.21 12.69
C GLN A 369 11.09 -23.28 12.94
N CYS A 370 12.21 -23.83 13.42
CA CYS A 370 13.45 -23.08 13.65
C CYS A 370 13.23 -21.76 14.40
N ASN A 371 12.38 -21.80 15.44
CA ASN A 371 11.99 -20.65 16.26
C ASN A 371 11.39 -19.45 15.48
N ASN A 372 10.81 -19.66 14.29
CA ASN A 372 10.39 -18.61 13.34
C ASN A 372 11.53 -17.76 12.76
N GLN A 373 12.78 -18.12 13.02
CA GLN A 373 13.97 -17.37 12.61
C GLN A 373 14.80 -18.15 11.59
N GLY A 374 14.20 -19.08 10.86
CA GLY A 374 14.89 -19.90 9.86
C GLY A 374 13.96 -20.87 9.12
N HIS A 375 14.54 -21.64 8.22
CA HIS A 375 13.88 -22.74 7.52
C HIS A 375 14.62 -24.06 7.79
N CYS A 376 13.93 -25.19 7.72
CA CYS A 376 14.52 -26.50 7.96
C CYS A 376 14.92 -27.10 6.62
N GLU A 377 16.21 -27.41 6.44
CA GLU A 377 16.76 -27.97 5.22
C GLU A 377 17.33 -29.37 5.47
N HIS A 378 17.27 -30.22 4.45
CA HIS A 378 17.83 -31.57 4.49
C HIS A 378 19.25 -31.58 3.89
N HIS A 379 20.27 -31.76 4.74
CA HIS A 379 21.69 -31.80 4.35
C HIS A 379 22.32 -33.12 4.81
N ASN A 380 22.90 -33.89 3.90
CA ASN A 380 23.65 -35.13 4.20
C ASN A 380 22.91 -36.16 5.08
N ASN A 381 21.61 -36.37 4.85
CA ASN A 381 20.71 -37.22 5.66
C ASN A 381 20.38 -36.69 7.07
N GLU A 382 20.70 -35.44 7.37
CA GLU A 382 20.32 -34.76 8.60
C GLU A 382 19.44 -33.54 8.27
N PHE A 383 18.58 -33.15 9.21
CA PHE A 383 17.76 -31.95 9.08
C PHE A 383 18.37 -30.84 9.92
N LEU A 384 18.73 -29.73 9.29
CA LEU A 384 19.34 -28.58 9.95
C LEU A 384 18.51 -27.32 9.73
N CYS A 385 18.45 -26.48 10.75
CA CYS A 385 17.87 -25.16 10.63
C CYS A 385 18.84 -24.22 9.90
N GLN A 386 18.45 -23.78 8.71
CA GLN A 386 19.06 -22.65 8.02
C GLN A 386 18.49 -21.37 8.61
N CYS A 387 19.20 -20.81 9.58
CA CYS A 387 18.79 -19.61 10.29
C CYS A 387 18.96 -18.34 9.45
N GLN A 388 18.12 -17.34 9.75
CA GLN A 388 18.30 -15.97 9.31
C GLN A 388 19.62 -15.41 9.85
N VAL A 389 20.09 -14.34 9.19
CA VAL A 389 21.31 -13.62 9.59
C VAL A 389 21.19 -13.19 11.07
N GLY A 390 22.26 -13.43 11.82
CA GLY A 390 22.32 -13.09 13.24
C GLY A 390 21.95 -14.21 14.21
N TYR A 391 21.43 -15.34 13.73
CA TYR A 391 21.08 -16.51 14.56
C TYR A 391 22.03 -17.68 14.33
N THR A 392 22.20 -18.51 15.35
CA THR A 392 23.08 -19.70 15.30
C THR A 392 22.32 -20.96 14.89
N GLN A 393 22.92 -21.77 14.02
CA GLN A 393 22.35 -23.06 13.61
C GLN A 393 22.33 -24.07 14.77
N ASP A 394 23.37 -24.09 15.60
CA ASP A 394 23.53 -25.03 16.74
C ASP A 394 22.39 -24.94 17.77
N SER A 395 21.76 -23.76 17.88
CA SER A 395 20.65 -23.51 18.80
C SER A 395 19.27 -23.64 18.15
N ARG A 396 19.20 -24.09 16.88
CA ARG A 396 17.97 -24.10 16.07
C ARG A 396 17.35 -22.70 15.97
N CYS A 397 18.21 -21.70 15.78
CA CYS A 397 17.88 -20.29 15.63
C CYS A 397 17.27 -19.64 16.88
N VAL A 398 17.67 -20.10 18.08
CA VAL A 398 17.27 -19.48 19.35
C VAL A 398 18.31 -18.45 19.80
N ASP A 399 19.59 -18.81 19.71
CA ASP A 399 20.70 -17.99 20.19
C ASP A 399 21.30 -17.14 19.08
N CYS A 400 21.69 -15.92 19.44
CA CYS A 400 22.34 -15.01 18.51
C CYS A 400 23.80 -15.39 18.23
N THR A 401 24.21 -15.24 16.97
CA THR A 401 25.60 -15.41 16.54
C THR A 401 26.48 -14.29 17.13
N GLN A 402 27.77 -14.56 17.27
CA GLN A 402 28.74 -13.56 17.72
C GLN A 402 28.64 -12.29 16.85
N GLY A 403 28.50 -11.13 17.50
CA GLY A 403 28.25 -9.85 16.81
C GLY A 403 26.78 -9.41 16.80
N TYR A 404 25.88 -10.21 17.37
CA TYR A 404 24.47 -9.90 17.52
C TYR A 404 24.05 -9.96 19.00
N GLN A 405 22.97 -9.26 19.34
CA GLN A 405 22.38 -9.24 20.68
C GLN A 405 20.87 -9.44 20.58
N SER A 406 20.30 -10.25 21.46
CA SER A 406 18.85 -10.45 21.55
C SER A 406 18.20 -9.20 22.15
N ILE A 407 17.34 -8.55 21.37
CA ILE A 407 16.49 -7.42 21.78
C ILE A 407 15.06 -7.78 21.39
N ALA A 408 14.17 -7.87 22.39
CA ALA A 408 12.75 -8.21 22.18
C ALA A 408 12.57 -9.50 21.35
N ASP A 409 13.33 -10.54 21.69
CA ASP A 409 13.33 -11.85 21.02
C ASP A 409 13.82 -11.86 19.56
N GLU A 410 14.46 -10.76 19.11
CA GLU A 410 15.14 -10.67 17.81
C GLU A 410 16.66 -10.50 17.97
N CYS A 411 17.45 -11.21 17.16
CA CYS A 411 18.90 -11.02 17.11
C CYS A 411 19.26 -9.83 16.23
N VAL A 412 19.71 -8.75 16.85
CA VAL A 412 20.06 -7.50 16.17
C VAL A 412 21.56 -7.30 16.21
N SER A 413 22.13 -6.85 15.09
CA SER A 413 23.55 -6.48 14.97
C SER A 413 23.98 -5.52 16.07
N ILE A 414 25.09 -5.80 16.75
CA ILE A 414 25.67 -4.84 17.71
C ILE A 414 26.09 -3.52 17.04
N ASN A 415 26.27 -3.53 15.71
CA ASN A 415 26.57 -2.34 14.93
C ASN A 415 25.37 -1.39 14.74
N CYS A 416 24.16 -1.85 15.06
CA CYS A 416 22.92 -1.08 15.01
C CYS A 416 22.44 -0.63 16.40
N ILE A 417 23.09 -1.06 17.48
CA ILE A 417 22.67 -0.74 18.86
C ILE A 417 23.51 0.43 19.38
N GLY A 418 22.86 1.57 19.56
CA GLY A 418 23.50 2.77 20.10
C GLY A 418 23.76 2.66 21.61
N ARG A 419 24.68 3.48 22.14
CA ARG A 419 24.94 3.53 23.60
C ARG A 419 23.80 4.16 24.40
N ALA A 420 23.02 5.03 23.75
CA ALA A 420 21.99 5.83 24.40
C ALA A 420 20.64 5.10 24.54
N SER A 421 20.39 4.07 23.74
CA SER A 421 19.13 3.34 23.71
C SER A 421 19.38 1.85 23.43
N PRO A 422 18.71 0.94 24.15
CA PRO A 422 18.76 -0.49 23.84
C PRO A 422 17.96 -0.85 22.58
N LEU A 423 17.25 0.10 21.97
CA LEU A 423 16.49 -0.14 20.75
C LEU A 423 17.39 -0.10 19.50
N PRO A 424 17.14 -0.95 18.50
CA PRO A 424 17.84 -0.90 17.21
C PRO A 424 17.71 0.49 16.59
N CYS A 425 18.84 1.07 16.16
CA CYS A 425 18.91 2.40 15.56
C CYS A 425 18.22 3.49 16.40
N SER A 426 18.30 3.33 17.73
CA SER A 426 17.67 4.19 18.73
C SER A 426 16.15 4.34 18.58
N GLY A 427 15.50 3.47 17.80
CA GLY A 427 14.08 3.56 17.43
C GLY A 427 13.77 4.50 16.26
N ASN A 428 14.78 5.15 15.66
CA ASN A 428 14.61 6.17 14.61
C ASN A 428 15.16 5.72 13.24
N GLY A 429 15.23 4.42 13.00
CA GLY A 429 15.76 3.85 11.77
C GLY A 429 15.53 2.35 11.70
N THR A 430 15.93 1.76 10.58
CA THR A 430 15.91 0.31 10.37
C THR A 430 17.34 -0.20 10.22
N CYS A 431 17.68 -1.27 10.95
CA CYS A 431 18.96 -1.95 10.78
C CYS A 431 18.92 -2.72 9.45
N GLN A 432 19.85 -2.45 8.54
CA GLN A 432 19.92 -3.11 7.24
C GLN A 432 21.38 -3.27 6.80
N VAL A 433 21.61 -4.13 5.81
CA VAL A 433 22.92 -4.26 5.16
C VAL A 433 23.17 -3.01 4.32
N LEU A 434 24.16 -2.21 4.70
CA LEU A 434 24.54 -0.98 3.99
C LEU A 434 25.58 -1.23 2.88
N ASP A 435 26.35 -2.31 3.01
CA ASP A 435 27.36 -2.73 2.03
C ASP A 435 27.27 -4.24 1.79
N PHE A 436 26.71 -4.61 0.63
CA PHE A 436 26.54 -6.00 0.21
C PHE A 436 27.86 -6.73 -0.07
N VAL A 437 28.97 -6.02 -0.28
CA VAL A 437 30.26 -6.66 -0.57
C VAL A 437 30.92 -7.17 0.70
N ASN A 438 30.67 -6.47 1.82
CA ASN A 438 31.32 -6.75 3.10
C ASN A 438 30.33 -7.20 4.19
N ASP A 439 29.05 -7.39 3.86
CA ASP A 439 27.94 -7.67 4.79
C ASP A 439 27.95 -6.75 6.02
N ILE A 440 28.23 -5.47 5.80
CA ILE A 440 28.27 -4.48 6.88
C ILE A 440 26.84 -4.00 7.14
N GLU A 441 26.31 -4.39 8.29
CA GLU A 441 25.04 -3.89 8.80
C GLU A 441 25.20 -2.53 9.48
N GLY A 442 24.23 -1.65 9.24
CA GLY A 442 24.13 -0.35 9.89
C GLY A 442 22.73 0.21 9.83
N CYS A 443 22.55 1.39 10.41
CA CYS A 443 21.24 2.00 10.50
C CYS A 443 20.92 2.86 9.28
N ALA A 444 19.81 2.54 8.63
CA ALA A 444 19.14 3.46 7.71
C ALA A 444 18.18 4.35 8.49
N CYS A 445 18.60 5.60 8.69
CA CYS A 445 17.84 6.54 9.49
C CYS A 445 16.57 7.03 8.80
N GLN A 446 15.52 7.20 9.59
CA GLN A 446 14.31 7.89 9.14
C GLN A 446 14.64 9.34 8.74
N PRO A 447 13.85 9.97 7.86
CA PRO A 447 14.07 11.36 7.46
C PRO A 447 14.19 12.28 8.67
N GLY A 448 15.26 13.08 8.69
CA GLY A 448 15.55 14.02 9.78
C GLY A 448 16.48 13.49 10.87
N PHE A 449 16.79 12.19 10.86
CA PHE A 449 17.79 11.59 11.73
C PHE A 449 19.08 11.27 10.94
N ILE A 450 20.22 11.43 11.60
CA ILE A 450 21.56 11.11 11.09
C ILE A 450 22.38 10.43 12.18
N GLY A 451 23.63 10.11 11.84
CA GLY A 451 24.55 9.42 12.73
C GLY A 451 24.51 7.91 12.52
N ARG A 452 25.48 7.22 13.13
CA ARG A 452 25.64 5.77 12.97
C ARG A 452 24.45 4.99 13.54
N PHE A 453 23.77 5.53 14.56
CA PHE A 453 22.69 4.86 15.27
C PHE A 453 21.37 5.66 15.24
N CYS A 454 21.25 6.63 14.31
CA CYS A 454 20.09 7.50 14.17
C CYS A 454 19.70 8.22 15.48
N ASP A 455 20.71 8.57 16.26
CA ASP A 455 20.60 9.23 17.56
C ASP A 455 20.85 10.74 17.48
N ASP A 456 21.07 11.30 16.29
CA ASP A 456 21.26 12.73 16.06
C ASP A 456 20.24 13.27 15.04
N CYS A 457 19.81 14.52 15.19
CA CYS A 457 19.00 15.19 14.16
C CYS A 457 19.89 15.76 13.04
N ASP A 458 19.41 15.70 11.80
CA ASP A 458 20.05 16.29 10.62
C ASP A 458 19.99 17.82 10.65
N THR A 459 20.85 18.43 11.47
CA THR A 459 20.87 19.88 11.66
C THR A 459 21.27 20.64 10.39
N GLU A 460 22.01 20.00 9.48
CA GLU A 460 22.40 20.55 8.18
C GLU A 460 21.19 20.69 7.25
N LYS A 461 20.25 19.74 7.30
CA LYS A 461 18.96 19.83 6.60
C LYS A 461 17.87 20.57 7.40
N GLY A 462 18.26 21.26 8.47
CA GLY A 462 17.36 22.10 9.24
C GLY A 462 16.48 21.36 10.25
N PHE A 463 16.79 20.11 10.61
CA PHE A 463 16.09 19.39 11.68
C PHE A 463 16.62 19.78 13.06
N SER A 464 15.78 19.65 14.09
CA SER A 464 16.18 19.78 15.49
C SER A 464 15.30 18.96 16.41
N TRP A 465 15.83 18.68 17.59
CA TRP A 465 15.11 18.03 18.68
C TRP A 465 13.89 18.82 19.10
N THR A 466 12.78 18.11 19.23
CA THR A 466 11.55 18.56 19.87
C THR A 466 11.57 18.21 21.36
N ASN A 467 10.63 18.77 22.12
CA ASN A 467 10.45 18.46 23.54
C ASN A 467 9.97 17.01 23.81
N ASN A 468 9.47 16.31 22.79
CA ASN A 468 9.09 14.88 22.87
C ASN A 468 10.20 13.94 22.36
N HIS A 469 11.44 14.41 22.26
CA HIS A 469 12.58 13.61 21.79
C HIS A 469 12.37 13.02 20.39
N THR A 470 11.80 13.81 19.48
CA THR A 470 11.77 13.50 18.04
C THR A 470 12.58 14.54 17.26
N CYS A 471 13.00 14.21 16.04
CA CYS A 471 13.61 15.18 15.13
C CYS A 471 12.55 15.69 14.16
N ALA A 472 12.27 16.99 14.21
CA ALA A 472 11.37 17.66 13.27
C ALA A 472 12.10 18.81 12.58
N ASN A 473 11.64 19.19 11.38
CA ASN A 473 12.22 20.35 10.70
C ASN A 473 11.91 21.62 11.51
N LYS A 474 12.90 22.50 11.70
CA LYS A 474 12.77 23.76 12.45
C LYS A 474 11.62 24.64 11.94
N ALA A 475 11.25 24.54 10.66
CA ALA A 475 10.12 25.26 10.08
C ALA A 475 8.75 24.80 10.62
N CYS A 476 8.68 23.61 11.22
CA CYS A 476 7.47 23.02 11.81
C CYS A 476 7.44 23.05 13.34
N ILE A 477 8.53 23.46 14.01
CA ILE A 477 8.60 23.47 15.47
C ILE A 477 8.01 24.79 15.99
N GLY A 478 6.94 24.68 16.77
CA GLY A 478 6.30 25.83 17.41
C GLY A 478 7.16 26.44 18.52
N ARG A 479 6.71 27.58 19.08
CA ARG A 479 7.37 28.20 20.26
C ARG A 479 7.34 27.32 21.51
N ASP A 480 6.42 26.36 21.54
CA ASP A 480 6.28 25.36 22.58
C ASP A 480 7.28 24.20 22.45
N GLY A 481 8.09 24.18 21.38
CA GLY A 481 9.12 23.17 21.13
C GLY A 481 8.59 21.82 20.65
N TYR A 482 7.30 21.74 20.31
CA TYR A 482 6.70 20.55 19.72
C TYR A 482 6.53 20.72 18.21
N GLU A 483 6.63 19.61 17.48
CA GLU A 483 6.29 19.58 16.06
C GLU A 483 4.81 19.90 15.87
N CYS A 484 4.52 20.98 15.12
CA CYS A 484 3.17 21.44 14.82
C CYS A 484 2.26 21.51 16.05
N ALA A 485 2.82 21.92 17.20
CA ALA A 485 2.15 22.00 18.51
C ALA A 485 1.42 20.71 18.94
N GLY A 486 1.80 19.55 18.38
CA GLY A 486 1.13 18.26 18.58
C GLY A 486 -0.22 18.11 17.85
N ASN A 487 -0.63 19.08 17.04
CA ASN A 487 -1.94 19.14 16.35
C ASN A 487 -1.83 19.01 14.82
N GLY A 488 -0.69 18.54 14.32
CA GLY A 488 -0.43 18.48 12.89
C GLY A 488 0.70 17.52 12.58
N GLU A 489 0.97 17.40 11.30
CA GLU A 489 2.09 16.63 10.76
C GLU A 489 2.97 17.59 9.96
N CYS A 490 4.29 17.55 10.16
CA CYS A 490 5.20 18.31 9.33
C CYS A 490 5.33 17.62 7.97
N VAL A 491 4.77 18.24 6.94
CA VAL A 491 4.82 17.70 5.58
C VAL A 491 5.88 18.43 4.76
N HIS A 492 6.61 17.66 3.95
CA HIS A 492 7.49 18.20 2.92
C HIS A 492 6.64 18.58 1.71
N ILE A 493 6.65 19.85 1.31
CA ILE A 493 5.84 20.34 0.19
C ILE A 493 6.65 20.26 -1.11
N TYR A 494 7.74 21.03 -1.22
CA TYR A 494 8.69 21.02 -2.36
C TYR A 494 10.07 21.53 -1.90
N GLU A 495 11.17 21.08 -2.51
CA GLU A 495 12.53 21.66 -2.38
C GLU A 495 12.97 22.11 -0.96
N GLN A 496 12.91 21.19 0.01
CA GLN A 496 13.24 21.42 1.43
C GLN A 496 12.31 22.41 2.18
N VAL A 497 11.18 22.77 1.59
CA VAL A 497 10.12 23.52 2.29
C VAL A 497 9.25 22.56 3.08
N PHE A 498 9.20 22.80 4.39
CA PHE A 498 8.36 22.06 5.33
C PHE A 498 7.28 22.98 5.89
N GLU A 499 6.06 22.48 5.99
CA GLU A 499 4.93 23.17 6.61
C GLU A 499 4.11 22.21 7.47
N CYS A 500 3.48 22.74 8.52
CA CYS A 500 2.54 21.97 9.32
C CYS A 500 1.20 21.80 8.60
N ARG A 501 0.86 20.55 8.29
CA ARG A 501 -0.49 20.18 7.91
C ARG A 501 -1.31 19.90 9.16
N CYS A 502 -2.17 20.84 9.54
CA CYS A 502 -2.97 20.71 10.75
C CYS A 502 -4.03 19.62 10.65
N GLN A 503 -4.21 18.88 11.74
CA GLN A 503 -5.32 17.95 11.92
C GLN A 503 -6.65 18.70 11.98
N ALA A 504 -7.74 17.99 11.74
CA ALA A 504 -9.08 18.56 11.76
C ALA A 504 -9.36 19.25 13.10
N GLY A 505 -9.69 20.54 13.05
CA GLY A 505 -9.96 21.33 14.25
C GLY A 505 -8.81 22.22 14.73
N ALA A 506 -7.61 22.10 14.14
CA ALA A 506 -6.51 23.02 14.38
C ALA A 506 -6.22 23.90 13.15
N ASN A 507 -5.69 25.10 13.38
CA ASN A 507 -5.27 26.04 12.34
C ASN A 507 -4.03 26.85 12.76
N GLY A 508 -3.59 27.72 11.84
CA GLY A 508 -2.40 28.54 12.00
C GLY A 508 -1.12 27.84 11.54
N LYS A 509 -0.04 28.61 11.38
CA LYS A 509 1.22 28.15 10.78
C LYS A 509 1.84 26.91 11.47
N PHE A 510 1.63 26.77 12.77
CA PHE A 510 2.15 25.67 13.59
C PHE A 510 1.03 24.87 14.26
N CYS A 511 -0.22 24.98 13.79
CA CYS A 511 -1.37 24.29 14.37
C CYS A 511 -1.63 24.57 15.85
N HIS A 512 -1.21 25.75 16.33
CA HIS A 512 -1.32 26.11 17.75
C HIS A 512 -2.71 26.58 18.17
N ASP A 513 -3.50 27.04 17.18
CA ASP A 513 -4.83 27.62 17.35
C ASP A 513 -5.88 26.57 17.01
N CYS A 514 -6.98 26.56 17.75
CA CYS A 514 -8.12 25.71 17.44
C CYS A 514 -9.13 26.45 16.55
N ASN A 515 -9.72 25.73 15.59
CA ASN A 515 -10.86 26.22 14.82
C ASN A 515 -12.04 26.51 15.73
N GLU A 516 -12.96 27.36 15.26
CA GLU A 516 -14.20 27.64 15.98
C GLU A 516 -14.97 26.34 16.31
N GLY A 517 -15.39 26.19 17.57
CA GLY A 517 -16.03 24.97 18.10
C GLY A 517 -15.07 23.89 18.63
N PHE A 518 -13.76 24.08 18.46
CA PHE A 518 -12.73 23.23 19.06
C PHE A 518 -12.08 23.92 20.26
N PHE A 519 -11.76 23.15 21.29
CA PHE A 519 -11.13 23.61 22.52
C PHE A 519 -9.78 22.93 22.71
N LYS A 520 -8.79 23.71 23.16
CA LYS A 520 -7.44 23.23 23.44
C LYS A 520 -7.41 22.53 24.80
N LEU A 521 -7.10 21.24 24.80
CA LEU A 521 -6.85 20.47 26.03
C LEU A 521 -5.51 20.86 26.66
N ARG A 522 -5.26 20.45 27.91
CA ARG A 522 -3.98 20.74 28.62
C ARG A 522 -2.76 20.19 27.89
N GLU A 523 -2.95 19.11 27.14
CA GLU A 523 -1.91 18.46 26.31
C GLU A 523 -1.67 19.20 24.99
N GLY A 524 -2.35 20.33 24.75
CA GLY A 524 -2.24 21.12 23.54
C GLY A 524 -3.17 20.67 22.41
N LYS A 525 -3.81 19.49 22.53
CA LYS A 525 -4.69 18.93 21.49
C LYS A 525 -5.98 19.73 21.29
N CYS A 526 -6.34 20.05 20.05
CA CYS A 526 -7.62 20.68 19.71
C CYS A 526 -8.72 19.62 19.56
N VAL A 527 -9.74 19.65 20.43
CA VAL A 527 -10.82 18.66 20.46
C VAL A 527 -12.17 19.36 20.40
N PHE A 528 -13.11 18.79 19.64
CA PHE A 528 -14.46 19.35 19.52
C PHE A 528 -15.19 19.29 20.87
N GLU A 529 -15.93 20.33 21.24
CA GLU A 529 -16.55 20.47 22.57
C GLU A 529 -17.36 19.24 23.00
N SER A 530 -18.14 18.65 22.08
CA SER A 530 -18.99 17.49 22.39
C SER A 530 -18.23 16.21 22.74
N CYS A 531 -16.94 16.14 22.40
CA CYS A 531 -16.06 15.02 22.72
C CYS A 531 -15.26 15.23 24.00
N ILE A 532 -15.35 16.40 24.64
CA ILE A 532 -14.59 16.68 25.87
C ILE A 532 -15.38 16.20 27.07
N SER A 533 -14.78 15.29 27.84
CA SER A 533 -15.32 14.80 29.10
C SER A 533 -14.21 14.80 30.13
N GLU A 534 -14.47 15.38 31.31
CA GLU A 534 -13.49 15.49 32.41
C GLU A 534 -12.17 16.20 32.02
N ALA A 535 -12.26 17.19 31.13
CA ALA A 535 -11.12 17.94 30.58
C ALA A 535 -10.10 17.09 29.81
N GLN A 536 -10.51 15.91 29.34
CA GLN A 536 -9.79 15.04 28.43
C GLN A 536 -10.64 14.72 27.20
N GLU A 537 -9.99 14.31 26.11
CA GLU A 537 -10.68 13.78 24.95
C GLU A 537 -11.33 12.45 25.34
N CYS A 538 -12.66 12.35 25.21
CA CYS A 538 -13.40 11.11 25.46
C CYS A 538 -13.04 10.46 26.82
N ALA A 539 -12.91 11.29 27.87
CA ALA A 539 -12.51 10.88 29.22
C ALA A 539 -11.19 10.07 29.29
N GLY A 540 -10.32 10.20 28.29
CA GLY A 540 -9.07 9.46 28.18
C GLY A 540 -9.19 8.01 27.68
N ASN A 541 -10.39 7.57 27.30
CA ASN A 541 -10.66 6.18 26.90
C ASN A 541 -11.15 6.06 25.45
N GLY A 542 -10.80 7.01 24.58
CA GLY A 542 -11.22 7.02 23.19
C GLY A 542 -10.68 8.20 22.40
N HIS A 543 -11.05 8.24 21.12
CA HIS A 543 -10.68 9.31 20.19
C HIS A 543 -11.93 9.96 19.59
N CYS A 544 -11.91 11.27 19.43
CA CYS A 544 -12.99 12.01 18.80
C CYS A 544 -12.90 11.87 17.28
N ARG A 545 -13.96 11.37 16.64
CA ARG A 545 -14.04 11.27 15.18
C ARG A 545 -15.26 11.98 14.64
N GLN A 546 -15.10 12.61 13.48
CA GLN A 546 -16.21 13.17 12.73
C GLN A 546 -17.01 12.05 12.03
N LEU A 547 -18.29 11.93 12.37
CA LEU A 547 -19.26 11.00 11.77
C LEU A 547 -20.38 11.83 11.12
N GLY A 548 -20.20 12.17 9.84
CA GLY A 548 -21.08 13.09 9.12
C GLY A 548 -20.91 14.54 9.60
N LEU A 549 -21.99 15.16 10.07
CA LEU A 549 -21.97 16.53 10.61
C LEU A 549 -21.76 16.58 12.14
N SER A 550 -21.56 15.45 12.80
CA SER A 550 -21.42 15.35 14.26
C SER A 550 -20.08 14.73 14.64
N HIS A 551 -19.50 15.20 15.75
CA HIS A 551 -18.32 14.62 16.36
C HIS A 551 -18.74 13.69 17.50
N ARG A 552 -18.27 12.45 17.49
CA ARG A 552 -18.52 11.48 18.56
C ARG A 552 -17.22 10.82 19.00
N CYS A 553 -17.21 10.43 20.26
CA CYS A 553 -16.16 9.60 20.83
C CYS A 553 -16.26 8.17 20.31
N ILE A 554 -15.15 7.68 19.75
CA ILE A 554 -14.93 6.26 19.46
C ILE A 554 -14.09 5.73 20.61
N CYS A 555 -14.72 4.91 21.46
CA CYS A 555 -14.09 4.40 22.66
C CYS A 555 -13.17 3.23 22.34
N GLU A 556 -12.05 3.15 23.04
CA GLU A 556 -11.18 1.97 23.02
C GLU A 556 -11.71 0.92 24.00
N GLY A 557 -11.65 -0.37 23.65
CA GLY A 557 -12.12 -1.45 24.51
C GLY A 557 -13.64 -1.45 24.72
N GLN A 558 -14.07 -1.77 25.95
CA GLN A 558 -15.49 -2.02 26.30
C GLN A 558 -16.15 -0.80 26.95
N PHE A 559 -15.80 0.40 26.50
CA PHE A 559 -16.35 1.65 27.00
C PHE A 559 -17.56 2.10 26.18
N ASP A 560 -18.52 2.74 26.84
CA ASP A 560 -19.80 3.15 26.27
C ASP A 560 -19.70 4.52 25.60
N SER A 561 -19.88 4.52 24.28
CA SER A 561 -19.88 5.72 23.44
C SER A 561 -20.99 6.72 23.76
N GLU A 562 -22.13 6.29 24.34
CA GLU A 562 -23.20 7.21 24.76
C GLU A 562 -22.78 8.11 25.93
N THR A 563 -21.79 7.64 26.70
CA THR A 563 -21.23 8.36 27.85
C THR A 563 -19.92 9.06 27.54
N ASN A 564 -19.59 9.26 26.25
CA ASN A 564 -18.29 9.76 25.80
C ASN A 564 -17.12 8.97 26.43
N CYS A 565 -17.27 7.64 26.46
CA CYS A 565 -16.29 6.70 27.01
C CYS A 565 -15.99 6.88 28.50
N LYS A 566 -16.93 7.47 29.26
CA LYS A 566 -16.81 7.64 30.70
C LYS A 566 -17.13 6.37 31.47
N SER A 567 -18.11 5.58 31.02
CA SER A 567 -18.51 4.34 31.66
C SER A 567 -18.32 3.13 30.76
N CYS A 568 -18.27 1.95 31.35
CA CYS A 568 -18.18 0.69 30.62
C CYS A 568 -19.54 0.28 30.05
N LEU A 569 -19.51 -0.46 28.93
CA LEU A 569 -20.68 -1.14 28.37
C LEU A 569 -21.31 -2.08 29.41
N GLY A 570 -22.60 -2.34 29.28
CA GLY A 570 -23.34 -3.25 30.17
C GLY A 570 -22.65 -4.62 30.28
N GLY A 571 -22.40 -5.07 31.51
CA GLY A 571 -21.65 -6.31 31.80
C GLY A 571 -20.19 -6.08 32.23
N TYR A 572 -19.65 -4.89 32.00
CA TYR A 572 -18.29 -4.53 32.36
C TYR A 572 -18.26 -3.55 33.54
N SER A 573 -17.19 -3.61 34.33
CA SER A 573 -16.93 -2.69 35.43
C SER A 573 -15.55 -2.06 35.30
N LEU A 574 -15.45 -0.78 35.64
CA LEU A 574 -14.19 -0.04 35.59
C LEU A 574 -13.28 -0.49 36.73
N VAL A 575 -12.20 -1.19 36.41
CA VAL A 575 -11.20 -1.67 37.38
C VAL A 575 -9.82 -1.22 36.89
N GLY A 576 -9.15 -0.38 37.67
CA GLY A 576 -7.81 0.13 37.32
C GLY A 576 -7.77 0.93 36.01
N GLY A 577 -8.84 1.66 35.68
CA GLY A 577 -8.92 2.47 34.45
C GLY A 577 -9.21 1.66 33.18
N ARG A 578 -9.49 0.35 33.29
CA ARG A 578 -9.93 -0.49 32.16
C ARG A 578 -11.28 -1.12 32.46
N CYS A 579 -12.12 -1.22 31.43
CA CYS A 579 -13.36 -1.99 31.52
C CYS A 579 -13.03 -3.47 31.49
N GLN A 580 -13.18 -4.14 32.64
CA GLN A 580 -13.04 -5.58 32.76
C GLN A 580 -14.40 -6.21 32.89
N GLU A 581 -14.56 -7.40 32.32
CA GLU A 581 -15.79 -8.16 32.47
C GLU A 581 -15.97 -8.40 33.97
N GLY A 582 -17.03 -7.80 34.51
CA GLY A 582 -17.28 -7.93 35.91
C GLY A 582 -17.65 -9.39 36.13
N ASN A 583 -16.84 -10.13 36.88
CA ASN A 583 -17.24 -11.40 37.50
C ASN A 583 -18.31 -11.18 38.61
N GLY A 584 -19.06 -10.08 38.47
CA GLY A 584 -20.21 -9.75 39.26
C GLY A 584 -21.29 -10.74 38.90
N ASN A 585 -21.43 -11.74 39.76
CA ASN A 585 -22.72 -12.28 40.15
C ASN A 585 -23.62 -11.13 40.64
N LYS A 586 -23.96 -10.17 39.78
CA LYS A 586 -25.13 -9.32 39.96
C LYS A 586 -26.28 -10.27 39.73
N LEU A 587 -26.71 -10.89 40.82
CA LEU A 587 -28.00 -11.55 40.94
C LEU A 587 -29.00 -10.64 40.23
N SER A 588 -29.58 -11.15 39.13
CA SER A 588 -30.65 -10.47 38.39
C SER A 588 -31.61 -9.83 39.39
N GLY A 589 -32.17 -8.66 39.08
CA GLY A 589 -33.14 -8.00 39.97
C GLY A 589 -34.26 -8.96 40.42
N GLY A 590 -34.58 -9.98 39.62
CA GLY A 590 -35.48 -11.08 39.99
C GLY A 590 -34.95 -12.03 41.08
N ALA A 591 -33.65 -12.32 41.12
CA ALA A 591 -33.04 -13.15 42.15
C ALA A 591 -32.92 -12.43 43.51
N ILE A 592 -32.68 -11.11 43.50
CA ILE A 592 -32.72 -10.30 44.72
C ILE A 592 -34.15 -10.24 45.28
N ALA A 593 -35.16 -10.02 44.43
CA ALA A 593 -36.56 -10.09 44.83
C ALA A 593 -36.94 -11.48 45.40
N GLY A 594 -36.45 -12.56 44.77
CA GLY A 594 -36.67 -13.94 45.22
C GLY A 594 -36.08 -14.22 46.60
N ILE A 595 -34.86 -13.74 46.89
CA ILE A 595 -34.22 -13.91 48.20
C ILE A 595 -34.98 -13.12 49.28
N VAL A 596 -35.41 -11.89 48.99
CA VAL A 596 -36.17 -11.08 49.94
C VAL A 596 -37.52 -11.74 50.26
N ILE A 597 -38.24 -12.22 49.24
CA ILE A 597 -39.52 -12.93 49.43
C ILE A 597 -39.30 -14.25 50.20
N GLY A 598 -38.25 -15.00 49.87
CA GLY A 598 -37.91 -16.25 50.55
C GLY A 598 -37.58 -16.05 52.04
N VAL A 599 -36.80 -15.02 52.38
CA VAL A 599 -36.47 -14.69 53.77
C VAL A 599 -37.72 -14.23 54.54
N LEU A 600 -38.58 -13.42 53.94
CA LEU A 600 -39.83 -13.00 54.57
C LEU A 600 -40.79 -14.18 54.81
N ALA A 601 -40.90 -15.11 53.86
CA ALA A 601 -41.70 -16.32 54.02
C ALA A 601 -41.15 -17.24 55.12
N LEU A 602 -39.82 -17.41 55.18
CA LEU A 602 -39.16 -18.18 56.23
C LEU A 602 -39.37 -17.57 57.61
N LEU A 603 -39.23 -16.25 57.74
CA LEU A 603 -39.48 -15.53 59.00
C LEU A 603 -40.94 -15.65 59.43
N ALA A 604 -41.90 -15.54 58.51
CA ALA A 604 -43.31 -15.78 58.80
C ALA A 604 -43.57 -17.21 59.31
N LEU A 605 -42.90 -18.19 58.71
CA LEU A 605 -43.00 -19.61 59.11
C LEU A 605 -42.37 -19.85 60.50
N ILE A 606 -41.23 -19.24 60.79
CA ILE A 606 -40.60 -19.29 62.13
C ILE A 606 -41.51 -18.65 63.18
N VAL A 607 -42.11 -17.49 62.89
CA VAL A 607 -43.08 -16.84 63.79
C VAL A 607 -44.28 -17.75 64.04
N LEU A 608 -44.78 -18.45 63.01
CA LEU A 608 -45.89 -19.39 63.14
C LEU A 608 -45.52 -20.62 63.99
N ILE A 609 -44.32 -21.17 63.81
CA ILE A 609 -43.81 -22.27 64.66
C ILE A 609 -43.67 -21.82 66.11
N VAL A 610 -43.08 -20.63 66.35
CA VAL A 610 -42.95 -20.06 67.70
C VAL A 610 -44.31 -19.81 68.33
N PHE A 611 -45.29 -19.31 67.56
CA PHE A 611 -46.66 -19.10 68.03
C PHE A 611 -47.35 -20.42 68.42
N VAL A 612 -47.15 -21.48 67.62
CA VAL A 612 -47.67 -22.83 67.92
C VAL A 612 -46.97 -23.44 69.15
N ALA A 613 -45.66 -23.23 69.28
CA ALA A 613 -44.88 -23.68 70.44
C ALA A 613 -45.30 -22.94 71.74
N ILE A 614 -45.55 -21.63 71.67
CA ILE A 614 -46.02 -20.83 72.81
C ILE A 614 -47.45 -21.24 73.23
N ARG A 615 -48.29 -21.66 72.29
CA ARG A 615 -49.63 -22.20 72.61
C ARG A 615 -49.60 -23.61 73.21
N ARG A 616 -48.49 -24.34 73.13
CA ARG A 616 -48.31 -25.63 73.81
C ARG A 616 -47.48 -25.46 75.08
N LYS A 617 -48.05 -24.80 76.10
CA LYS A 617 -47.59 -24.97 77.47
C LYS A 617 -48.48 -25.98 78.21
N PRO A 618 -47.97 -27.16 78.61
CA PRO A 618 -48.45 -27.84 79.79
C PRO A 618 -47.97 -27.08 81.04
N THR A 619 -48.93 -26.84 81.94
CA THR A 619 -48.78 -26.36 83.31
C THR A 619 -47.98 -27.33 84.16
N GLY A 620 -46.93 -26.87 84.86
CA GLY A 620 -46.28 -27.64 85.93
C GLY A 620 -45.00 -26.98 86.45
N PRO A 621 -44.65 -27.13 87.75
CA PRO A 621 -44.21 -26.01 88.57
C PRO A 621 -42.69 -25.86 88.78
N SER A 622 -42.36 -24.60 89.06
CA SER A 622 -41.12 -24.04 89.62
C SER A 622 -40.41 -24.90 90.66
N LYS A 623 -39.08 -25.03 90.53
CA LYS A 623 -38.14 -25.05 91.66
C LYS A 623 -36.85 -24.32 91.30
N ALA A 624 -36.52 -23.35 92.15
CA ALA A 624 -35.28 -22.61 92.20
C ALA A 624 -34.07 -23.50 92.56
N LYS A 625 -32.89 -23.13 92.07
CA LYS A 625 -31.65 -23.12 92.88
C LYS A 625 -30.54 -22.28 92.22
N SER A 626 -29.93 -21.49 93.09
CA SER A 626 -28.79 -20.59 92.92
C SER A 626 -27.46 -21.36 92.94
N SER A 627 -26.47 -20.88 92.18
CA SER A 627 -25.00 -20.91 92.45
C SER A 627 -24.29 -20.35 91.21
N ALA A 628 -23.65 -19.17 91.26
CA ALA A 628 -22.19 -19.01 91.46
C ALA A 628 -21.37 -20.05 90.65
N THR A 629 -20.40 -19.68 89.78
CA THR A 629 -19.21 -18.86 90.05
C THR A 629 -18.38 -18.64 88.76
N LYS A 630 -17.57 -17.57 88.75
CA LYS A 630 -16.18 -17.44 88.22
C LYS A 630 -15.88 -17.11 86.74
N ASP A 631 -15.53 -15.84 86.55
CA ASP A 631 -14.29 -15.26 85.98
C ASP A 631 -13.25 -16.17 85.28
N THR A 632 -12.89 -15.77 84.04
CA THR A 632 -11.51 -15.67 83.47
C THR A 632 -11.62 -14.80 82.20
N VAL A 633 -11.20 -13.53 82.13
CA VAL A 633 -9.85 -12.92 81.97
C VAL A 633 -9.00 -13.49 80.81
N GLY A 634 -8.60 -12.59 79.90
CA GLY A 634 -7.53 -12.73 78.89
C GLY A 634 -8.07 -12.74 77.46
N GLY A 635 -7.93 -11.74 76.59
CA GLY A 635 -6.96 -10.66 76.51
C GLY A 635 -5.77 -11.06 75.64
N GLN A 636 -5.78 -10.73 74.34
CA GLN A 636 -4.59 -10.23 73.62
C GLN A 636 -4.94 -9.77 72.19
N ARG A 637 -4.69 -8.48 71.97
CA ARG A 637 -4.27 -7.86 70.69
C ARG A 637 -2.84 -8.33 70.38
N PHE A 638 -2.45 -8.33 69.10
CA PHE A 638 -1.34 -7.50 68.59
C PHE A 638 -1.35 -7.49 67.05
N ILE A 639 -1.24 -6.26 66.53
CA ILE A 639 -0.75 -5.77 65.21
C ILE A 639 -1.32 -6.40 63.94
#